data_AF-A0A7V8EGA3-F1
#
_entry.id   AF-A0A7V8EGA3-F1
#
_cell.length_a   1.000
_cell.length_b   1.000
_cell.length_c   1.000
_cell.angle_alpha   90.00
_cell.angle_beta   90.00
_cell.angle_gamma   90.00
#
_symmetry.space_group_name_H-M   'P 1'
#
loop_
_entity.id
_entity.type
_entity.pdbx_description
1 polymer ?
#
loop_
_entity_poly.entity_id
_entity_poly.type
_entity_poly.pdbx_seq_one_letter_code
_entity_poly.pdbx_strand_id
1 'polypeptide(L)'
;MNLSEEFRRAANLGVIAKKWFPTVEARFEQAGIVATKKTGLDAAVSLLAPAALIAQFITAEGLPNDRRLSVLVLSDDPVAIMDEGLWIGVAAELAGSQPIDVYSTCNQVIHSDHFEPAQKIGLQVYTKVTMDQARTREWDLVVWIHPAIEAGDSGQSVELVTDLASRKVPVYACMYNELDALIQSHGIAAKGFEFSWMNASVASAGASKATVNKFGIATADIGIEGGWGAVMTRLQPASVQFDAQGWEHIKVAMALYRLEGSTSGSWCVGEVLAGVSFNQCKPVGLIGNLAVDPKTGLLFAECPTTKVLNIAGHLWHDILEVMPSSQYDLVPWAARVKLAFNNQLTKEDKKRAESIELLEAAYEKGLVDAGIALARGYERIGTKDAKERAAALYGRIGGAHPMAAYYLAHRALEAGHKEQFWSMLIKAADAMYPPALTDCGQVLSDSGNAVEAGKLFIKAMNAGDAEGAFRLGESLIKAGEYAEAMPVLREAWSKNHADALNTAHWLCTEMLKHRFGKPAKLKRELKDIQFAISKRTRLTEQLDREKAKNAGDAEAAFQLGKSLIKAGQYVQAMSVLRSAWSKNHVDALNTAQWLCMEMLKHGIGKSETVRQELKDIQSALNKPTRLASQSELNCE
;
A
#
# COMPACT_ATOMS: atom_id res chain seq x y z
N MET A 1 43.70 13.13 -0.03
CA MET A 1 42.63 12.74 0.91
C MET A 1 42.66 11.22 1.03
N ASN A 2 42.64 10.65 2.24
CA ASN A 2 42.50 9.20 2.39
C ASN A 2 41.01 8.83 2.40
N LEU A 3 40.47 8.51 1.22
CA LEU A 3 39.04 8.24 1.05
C LEU A 3 38.59 7.01 1.85
N SER A 4 39.46 6.01 2.01
CA SER A 4 39.20 4.80 2.83
C SER A 4 39.08 5.08 4.33
N GLU A 5 39.87 6.00 4.87
CA GLU A 5 39.75 6.41 6.28
C GLU A 5 38.45 7.17 6.54
N GLU A 6 38.08 8.06 5.62
CA GLU A 6 36.80 8.78 5.66
C GLU A 6 35.61 7.81 5.53
N PHE A 7 35.68 6.86 4.60
CA PHE A 7 34.64 5.84 4.39
C PHE A 7 34.38 4.99 5.65
N ARG A 8 35.42 4.66 6.42
CA ARG A 8 35.27 3.91 7.68
C ARG A 8 34.60 4.72 8.79
N ARG A 9 34.82 6.03 8.83
CA ARG A 9 34.34 6.91 9.92
C ARG A 9 33.03 7.64 9.59
N ALA A 10 32.70 7.82 8.32
CA ALA A 10 31.56 8.61 7.89
C ALA A 10 30.24 8.00 8.34
N ALA A 11 29.33 8.85 8.82
CA ALA A 11 27.99 8.46 9.25
C ALA A 11 27.05 8.17 8.06
N ASN A 12 27.26 8.83 6.93
CA ASN A 12 26.48 8.67 5.71
C ASN A 12 27.28 9.11 4.48
N LEU A 13 26.74 8.86 3.29
CA LEU A 13 27.41 9.13 2.02
C LEU A 13 27.57 10.63 1.74
N GLY A 14 26.68 11.48 2.27
CA GLY A 14 26.77 12.94 2.14
C GLY A 14 28.03 13.53 2.76
N VAL A 15 28.50 12.98 3.89
CA VAL A 15 29.78 13.39 4.52
C VAL A 15 30.96 13.14 3.58
N ILE A 16 30.94 12.00 2.89
CA ILE A 16 32.01 11.61 1.97
C ILE A 16 31.91 12.44 0.69
N ALA A 17 30.73 12.52 0.08
CA ALA A 17 30.48 13.23 -1.16
C ALA A 17 30.85 14.72 -1.06
N LYS A 18 30.57 15.38 0.08
CA LYS A 18 30.93 16.77 0.35
C LYS A 18 32.44 17.03 0.31
N LYS A 19 33.26 16.02 0.63
CA LYS A 19 34.73 16.10 0.59
C LYS A 19 35.29 15.60 -0.75
N TRP A 20 34.70 14.55 -1.30
CA TRP A 20 35.15 13.88 -2.52
C TRP A 20 34.83 14.69 -3.78
N PHE A 21 33.60 15.16 -3.95
CA PHE A 21 33.19 15.77 -5.21
C PHE A 21 33.97 17.06 -5.56
N PRO A 22 34.30 17.96 -4.62
CA PRO A 22 35.18 19.10 -4.91
C PRO A 22 36.57 18.69 -5.42
N THR A 23 37.08 17.52 -5.03
CA THR A 23 38.36 17.02 -5.57
C THR A 23 38.23 16.51 -7.00
N VAL A 24 37.05 16.02 -7.39
CA VAL A 24 36.73 15.67 -8.78
C VAL A 24 36.56 16.94 -9.62
N GLU A 25 35.85 17.95 -9.10
CA GLU A 25 35.69 19.25 -9.76
C GLU A 25 37.05 19.93 -9.98
N ALA A 26 37.94 19.92 -8.98
CA ALA A 26 39.30 20.44 -9.14
C ALA A 26 40.08 19.72 -10.25
N ARG A 27 39.87 18.41 -10.46
CA ARG A 27 40.46 17.67 -11.59
C ARG A 27 39.85 18.09 -12.92
N PHE A 28 38.54 18.38 -12.96
CA PHE A 28 37.90 18.94 -14.15
C PHE A 28 38.50 20.31 -14.51
N GLU A 29 38.63 21.20 -13.54
CA GLU A 29 39.23 22.53 -13.72
C GLU A 29 40.69 22.44 -14.22
N GLN A 30 41.50 21.56 -13.60
CA GLN A 30 42.89 21.31 -14.03
C GLN A 30 42.99 20.77 -15.46
N ALA A 31 42.01 20.00 -15.90
CA ALA A 31 41.92 19.49 -17.27
C ALA A 31 41.28 20.49 -18.25
N GLY A 32 40.96 21.72 -17.81
CA GLY A 32 40.32 22.75 -18.64
C GLY A 32 38.86 22.42 -19.00
N ILE A 33 38.20 21.56 -18.22
CA ILE A 33 36.84 21.11 -18.45
C ILE A 33 35.88 21.99 -17.65
N VAL A 34 35.01 22.72 -18.34
CA VAL A 34 33.93 23.48 -17.70
C VAL A 34 32.70 22.58 -17.59
N ALA A 35 32.31 22.21 -16.37
CA ALA A 35 31.06 21.49 -16.14
C ALA A 35 29.87 22.36 -16.58
N THR A 36 28.98 21.82 -17.41
CA THR A 36 27.82 22.53 -17.97
C THR A 36 26.74 22.85 -16.94
N LYS A 37 26.70 22.11 -15.82
CA LYS A 37 25.80 22.35 -14.68
C LYS A 37 26.54 22.19 -13.36
N LYS A 38 26.14 22.98 -12.37
CA LYS A 38 26.61 22.86 -10.99
C LYS A 38 25.91 21.67 -10.32
N THR A 39 26.69 20.73 -9.80
CA THR A 39 26.19 19.52 -9.16
C THR A 39 25.87 19.79 -7.70
N GLY A 40 24.65 19.46 -7.28
CA GLY A 40 24.28 19.46 -5.86
C GLY A 40 24.87 18.28 -5.10
N LEU A 41 24.87 18.36 -3.76
CA LEU A 41 25.34 17.28 -2.90
C LEU A 41 24.61 15.96 -3.18
N ASP A 42 23.30 15.99 -3.39
CA ASP A 42 22.48 14.79 -3.63
C ASP A 42 22.85 14.09 -4.94
N ALA A 43 23.19 14.86 -5.98
CA ALA A 43 23.67 14.31 -7.24
C ALA A 43 25.06 13.69 -7.07
N ALA A 44 25.98 14.34 -6.33
CA ALA A 44 27.29 13.77 -6.01
C ALA A 44 27.19 12.47 -5.18
N VAL A 45 26.27 12.43 -4.20
CA VAL A 45 25.92 11.21 -3.44
C VAL A 45 25.43 10.12 -4.38
N SER A 46 24.59 10.46 -5.37
CA SER A 46 24.06 9.51 -6.35
C SER A 46 25.14 8.89 -7.24
N LEU A 47 26.11 9.68 -7.69
CA LEU A 47 27.25 9.16 -8.46
C LEU A 47 28.13 8.22 -7.61
N LEU A 48 28.33 8.52 -6.33
CA LEU A 48 29.22 7.77 -5.45
C LEU A 48 28.60 6.48 -4.87
N ALA A 49 27.27 6.38 -4.84
CA ALA A 49 26.55 5.31 -4.14
C ALA A 49 26.89 3.89 -4.63
N PRO A 50 26.93 3.60 -5.95
CA PRO A 50 27.31 2.27 -6.43
C PRO A 50 28.73 1.87 -6.00
N ALA A 51 29.66 2.82 -5.99
CA ALA A 51 31.04 2.59 -5.56
C ALA A 51 31.13 2.30 -4.06
N ALA A 52 30.39 3.05 -3.24
CA ALA A 52 30.29 2.85 -1.80
C ALA A 52 29.65 1.50 -1.43
N LEU A 53 28.68 1.03 -2.22
CA LEU A 53 28.09 -0.30 -2.06
C LEU A 53 29.12 -1.39 -2.34
N ILE A 54 29.84 -1.31 -3.47
CA ILE A 54 30.85 -2.32 -3.84
C ILE A 54 32.00 -2.33 -2.84
N ALA A 55 32.45 -1.17 -2.36
CA ALA A 55 33.48 -1.07 -1.32
C ALA A 55 33.04 -1.72 0.01
N GLN A 56 31.75 -1.65 0.37
CA GLN A 56 31.20 -2.37 1.52
C GLN A 56 31.28 -3.88 1.31
N PHE A 57 30.94 -4.40 0.14
CA PHE A 57 31.01 -5.84 -0.13
C PHE A 57 32.44 -6.36 -0.17
N ILE A 58 33.39 -5.61 -0.77
CA ILE A 58 34.83 -5.93 -0.72
C ILE A 58 35.29 -6.05 0.74
N THR A 59 34.91 -5.09 1.58
CA THR A 59 35.28 -5.08 3.01
C THR A 59 34.60 -6.20 3.78
N ALA A 60 33.31 -6.46 3.52
CA ALA A 60 32.52 -7.48 4.22
C ALA A 60 32.98 -8.90 3.90
N GLU A 61 33.39 -9.17 2.66
CA GLU A 61 33.94 -10.48 2.27
C GLU A 61 35.41 -10.64 2.69
N GLY A 62 36.12 -9.54 2.98
CA GLY A 62 37.54 -9.59 3.35
C GLY A 62 38.45 -9.89 2.16
N LEU A 63 38.12 -9.35 0.98
CA LEU A 63 38.90 -9.54 -0.24
C LEU A 63 40.29 -8.89 -0.14
N PRO A 64 41.30 -9.45 -0.85
CA PRO A 64 42.66 -8.93 -0.80
C PRO A 64 42.75 -7.49 -1.30
N ASN A 65 43.62 -6.70 -0.67
CA ASN A 65 43.84 -5.29 -1.01
C ASN A 65 45.18 -5.02 -1.71
N ASP A 66 45.99 -6.07 -1.92
CA ASP A 66 47.35 -6.02 -2.46
C ASP A 66 47.43 -6.31 -3.97
N ARG A 67 46.33 -6.77 -4.58
CA ARG A 67 46.21 -7.00 -6.03
C ARG A 67 44.92 -6.43 -6.61
N ARG A 68 44.88 -6.27 -7.94
CA ARG A 68 43.66 -5.90 -8.66
C ARG A 68 42.59 -7.00 -8.48
N LEU A 69 41.34 -6.57 -8.31
CA LEU A 69 40.18 -7.45 -8.17
C LEU A 69 39.33 -7.42 -9.44
N SER A 70 38.82 -8.57 -9.88
CA SER A 70 37.87 -8.69 -10.98
C SER A 70 36.44 -8.73 -10.42
N VAL A 71 35.67 -7.66 -10.62
CA VAL A 71 34.31 -7.48 -10.07
C VAL A 71 33.28 -7.46 -11.18
N LEU A 72 32.31 -8.37 -11.13
CA LEU A 72 31.16 -8.39 -12.04
C LEU A 72 29.98 -7.67 -11.40
N VAL A 73 29.38 -6.71 -12.11
CA VAL A 73 28.20 -5.95 -11.67
C VAL A 73 27.04 -6.24 -12.61
N LEU A 74 25.97 -6.80 -12.03
CA LEU A 74 24.68 -7.05 -12.68
C LEU A 74 23.66 -6.04 -12.16
N SER A 75 22.75 -5.61 -13.02
CA SER A 75 21.59 -4.82 -12.62
C SER A 75 20.45 -5.02 -13.61
N ASP A 76 19.24 -5.19 -13.09
CA ASP A 76 18.01 -5.15 -13.89
C ASP A 76 17.48 -3.69 -14.04
N ASP A 77 18.07 -2.75 -13.28
CA ASP A 77 17.86 -1.31 -13.45
C ASP A 77 19.14 -0.65 -14.04
N PRO A 78 19.11 -0.19 -15.30
CA PRO A 78 20.25 0.45 -15.95
C PRO A 78 20.82 1.67 -15.22
N VAL A 79 20.00 2.39 -14.44
CA VAL A 79 20.46 3.59 -13.72
C VAL A 79 21.45 3.21 -12.61
N ALA A 80 21.42 1.97 -12.10
CA ALA A 80 22.43 1.48 -11.14
C ALA A 80 23.85 1.42 -11.71
N ILE A 81 24.00 1.36 -13.04
CA ILE A 81 25.28 1.31 -13.75
C ILE A 81 25.36 2.48 -14.77
N MET A 82 24.76 3.62 -14.40
CA MET A 82 24.86 4.87 -15.15
C MET A 82 26.32 5.29 -15.36
N ASP A 83 26.56 6.11 -16.38
CA ASP A 83 27.89 6.58 -16.79
C ASP A 83 28.83 5.43 -17.15
N GLU A 84 28.25 4.33 -17.62
CA GLU A 84 28.98 3.09 -17.92
C GLU A 84 29.85 2.65 -16.74
N GLY A 85 29.32 2.78 -15.52
CA GLY A 85 29.98 2.35 -14.28
C GLY A 85 31.25 3.12 -13.95
N LEU A 86 31.48 4.27 -14.59
CA LEU A 86 32.71 5.04 -14.43
C LEU A 86 32.98 5.45 -12.97
N TRP A 87 31.93 5.73 -12.21
CA TRP A 87 32.02 6.04 -10.79
C TRP A 87 32.28 4.82 -9.90
N ILE A 88 31.92 3.61 -10.35
CA ILE A 88 32.16 2.36 -9.62
C ILE A 88 33.67 2.13 -9.40
N GLY A 89 34.52 2.59 -10.32
CA GLY A 89 35.98 2.50 -10.17
C GLY A 89 36.52 3.13 -8.88
N VAL A 90 35.78 4.10 -8.29
CA VAL A 90 36.12 4.74 -7.01
C VAL A 90 35.99 3.77 -5.82
N ALA A 91 35.34 2.63 -6.00
CA ALA A 91 35.19 1.61 -4.95
C ALA A 91 36.53 1.14 -4.40
N ALA A 92 37.57 1.07 -5.23
CA ALA A 92 38.92 0.70 -4.79
C ALA A 92 39.49 1.71 -3.77
N GLU A 93 39.33 3.01 -4.03
CA GLU A 93 39.78 4.08 -3.12
C GLU A 93 39.01 4.08 -1.81
N LEU A 94 37.70 3.78 -1.85
CA LEU A 94 36.83 3.66 -0.68
C LEU A 94 37.17 2.42 0.16
N ALA A 95 37.39 1.27 -0.49
CA ALA A 95 37.79 0.02 0.16
C ALA A 95 39.25 0.07 0.69
N GLY A 96 40.09 0.95 0.13
CA GLY A 96 41.53 0.95 0.40
C GLY A 96 42.25 -0.23 -0.27
N SER A 97 41.77 -0.65 -1.45
CA SER A 97 42.36 -1.72 -2.25
C SER A 97 43.16 -1.16 -3.44
N GLN A 98 43.95 -2.02 -4.09
CA GLN A 98 44.40 -1.76 -5.46
C GLN A 98 43.18 -1.54 -6.40
N PRO A 99 43.39 -0.89 -7.57
CA PRO A 99 42.33 -0.68 -8.55
C PRO A 99 41.57 -1.96 -8.88
N ILE A 100 40.24 -1.84 -8.97
CA ILE A 100 39.38 -2.95 -9.38
C ILE A 100 39.10 -2.87 -10.89
N ASP A 101 39.00 -4.04 -11.52
CA ASP A 101 38.53 -4.18 -12.89
C ASP A 101 37.02 -4.46 -12.84
N VAL A 102 36.23 -3.52 -13.34
CA VAL A 102 34.75 -3.58 -13.30
C VAL A 102 34.23 -4.14 -14.62
N TYR A 103 33.34 -5.11 -14.54
CA TYR A 103 32.69 -5.73 -15.69
C TYR A 103 31.19 -5.69 -15.53
N SER A 104 30.46 -5.60 -16.64
CA SER A 104 28.99 -5.69 -16.62
C SER A 104 28.43 -6.34 -17.87
N THR A 105 27.29 -7.00 -17.70
CA THR A 105 26.45 -7.53 -18.78
C THR A 105 25.40 -6.51 -19.25
N CYS A 106 25.30 -5.36 -18.58
CA CYS A 106 24.38 -4.30 -18.97
C CYS A 106 24.77 -3.72 -20.33
N ASN A 107 23.80 -3.68 -21.24
CA ASN A 107 23.98 -3.13 -22.59
C ASN A 107 23.30 -1.77 -22.77
N GLN A 108 22.55 -1.32 -21.77
CA GLN A 108 21.88 -0.03 -21.80
C GLN A 108 22.85 1.07 -21.40
N VAL A 109 22.74 2.21 -22.09
CA VAL A 109 23.64 3.35 -21.90
C VAL A 109 22.82 4.53 -21.40
N ILE A 110 23.07 4.90 -20.15
CA ILE A 110 22.52 6.10 -19.53
C ILE A 110 23.70 6.95 -19.11
N HIS A 111 23.75 8.19 -19.60
CA HIS A 111 24.81 9.14 -19.30
C HIS A 111 24.23 10.36 -18.57
N SER A 112 24.91 10.73 -17.50
CA SER A 112 24.75 12.00 -16.80
C SER A 112 25.56 13.09 -17.50
N ASP A 113 25.31 14.34 -17.10
CA ASP A 113 26.10 15.50 -17.54
C ASP A 113 27.59 15.41 -17.14
N HIS A 114 27.97 14.43 -16.29
CA HIS A 114 29.35 14.22 -15.84
C HIS A 114 30.09 13.11 -16.58
N PHE A 115 29.44 12.36 -17.47
CA PHE A 115 30.08 11.25 -18.18
C PHE A 115 31.33 11.68 -18.97
N GLU A 116 31.18 12.62 -19.92
CA GLU A 116 32.31 13.07 -20.75
C GLU A 116 33.41 13.77 -19.94
N PRO A 117 33.10 14.69 -19.00
CA PRO A 117 34.11 15.25 -18.10
C PRO A 117 34.92 14.20 -17.36
N ALA A 118 34.24 13.18 -16.83
CA ALA A 118 34.85 12.14 -16.01
C ALA A 118 35.76 11.21 -16.84
N GLN A 119 35.38 10.89 -18.07
CA GLN A 119 36.28 10.18 -19.01
C GLN A 119 37.55 10.98 -19.32
N LYS A 120 37.43 12.30 -19.54
CA LYS A 120 38.58 13.16 -19.89
C LYS A 120 39.62 13.28 -18.77
N ILE A 121 39.22 13.10 -17.50
CA ILE A 121 40.16 13.03 -16.36
C ILE A 121 40.68 11.62 -16.09
N GLY A 122 40.42 10.66 -16.99
CA GLY A 122 41.00 9.32 -16.98
C GLY A 122 40.26 8.29 -16.12
N LEU A 123 39.03 8.57 -15.69
CA LEU A 123 38.19 7.54 -15.06
C LEU A 123 37.77 6.51 -16.13
N GLN A 124 37.88 5.23 -15.78
CA GLN A 124 37.61 4.12 -16.70
C GLN A 124 36.17 3.64 -16.57
N VAL A 125 35.54 3.37 -17.72
CA VAL A 125 34.23 2.70 -17.79
C VAL A 125 34.37 1.19 -17.52
N TYR A 126 33.27 0.51 -17.22
CA TYR A 126 33.28 -0.95 -17.09
C TYR A 126 33.59 -1.63 -18.44
N THR A 127 34.14 -2.84 -18.36
CA THR A 127 34.31 -3.70 -19.54
C THR A 127 33.03 -4.52 -19.79
N LYS A 128 32.45 -4.35 -20.98
CA LYS A 128 31.27 -5.13 -21.41
C LYS A 128 31.63 -6.61 -21.56
N VAL A 129 30.81 -7.49 -21.00
CA VAL A 129 30.93 -8.94 -21.15
C VAL A 129 29.59 -9.55 -21.54
N THR A 130 29.61 -10.55 -22.41
CA THR A 130 28.41 -11.36 -22.70
C THR A 130 28.11 -12.29 -21.54
N MET A 131 26.90 -12.85 -21.48
CA MET A 131 26.54 -13.84 -20.44
C MET A 131 27.46 -15.08 -20.46
N ASP A 132 27.89 -15.54 -21.63
CA ASP A 132 28.80 -16.68 -21.77
C ASP A 132 30.22 -16.35 -21.30
N GLN A 133 30.70 -15.15 -21.60
CA GLN A 133 31.98 -14.64 -21.08
C GLN A 133 31.91 -14.49 -19.56
N ALA A 134 30.81 -13.95 -19.05
CA ALA A 134 30.59 -13.81 -17.62
C ALA A 134 30.57 -15.17 -16.90
N ARG A 135 30.01 -16.20 -17.53
CA ARG A 135 29.96 -17.55 -16.97
C ARG A 135 31.33 -18.21 -16.88
N THR A 136 32.21 -18.00 -17.86
CA THR A 136 33.48 -18.74 -17.98
C THR A 136 34.66 -18.06 -17.28
N ARG A 137 34.56 -16.77 -17.00
CA ARG A 137 35.61 -15.98 -16.35
C ARG A 137 35.68 -16.22 -14.84
N GLU A 138 36.88 -16.04 -14.27
CA GLU A 138 37.08 -16.02 -12.82
C GLU A 138 36.76 -14.64 -12.23
N TRP A 139 36.07 -14.64 -11.10
CA TRP A 139 35.58 -13.43 -10.43
C TRP A 139 35.99 -13.45 -8.97
N ASP A 140 36.43 -12.30 -8.47
CA ASP A 140 36.67 -12.10 -7.04
C ASP A 140 35.38 -11.74 -6.30
N LEU A 141 34.46 -11.07 -6.98
CA LEU A 141 33.19 -10.61 -6.43
C LEU A 141 32.15 -10.45 -7.55
N VAL A 142 30.92 -10.87 -7.27
CA VAL A 142 29.74 -10.57 -8.09
C VAL A 142 28.78 -9.72 -7.26
N VAL A 143 28.32 -8.62 -7.83
CA VAL A 143 27.35 -7.72 -7.20
C VAL A 143 26.12 -7.62 -8.08
N TRP A 144 24.96 -7.97 -7.53
CA TRP A 144 23.68 -7.82 -8.22
C TRP A 144 22.86 -6.72 -7.57
N ILE A 145 22.75 -5.59 -8.27
CA ILE A 145 22.00 -4.43 -7.80
C ILE A 145 20.56 -4.56 -8.29
N HIS A 146 19.63 -4.51 -7.34
CA HIS A 146 18.18 -4.56 -7.56
C HIS A 146 17.75 -5.69 -8.53
N PRO A 147 17.88 -6.96 -8.13
CA PRO A 147 17.26 -8.06 -8.85
C PRO A 147 15.75 -7.81 -8.96
N ALA A 148 15.16 -8.05 -10.13
CA ALA A 148 13.72 -7.94 -10.37
C ALA A 148 13.15 -9.28 -10.88
N ILE A 149 13.43 -10.37 -10.17
CA ILE A 149 13.12 -11.74 -10.60
C ILE A 149 11.61 -11.92 -10.80
N GLU A 150 10.80 -11.26 -9.98
CA GLU A 150 9.33 -11.29 -10.06
C GLU A 150 8.78 -10.61 -11.32
N ALA A 151 9.58 -9.75 -11.98
CA ALA A 151 9.21 -9.14 -13.26
C ALA A 151 9.38 -10.10 -14.46
N GLY A 152 10.17 -11.17 -14.31
CA GLY A 152 10.34 -12.22 -15.33
C GLY A 152 11.51 -12.03 -16.30
N ASP A 153 12.19 -10.88 -16.28
CA ASP A 153 13.28 -10.57 -17.22
C ASP A 153 14.66 -11.07 -16.75
N SER A 154 14.81 -11.38 -15.47
CA SER A 154 16.09 -11.73 -14.84
C SER A 154 16.56 -13.17 -15.05
N GLY A 155 15.89 -13.97 -15.90
CA GLY A 155 16.12 -15.42 -15.99
C GLY A 155 17.57 -15.81 -16.28
N GLN A 156 18.22 -15.14 -17.23
CA GLN A 156 19.64 -15.39 -17.53
C GLN A 156 20.57 -14.98 -16.38
N SER A 157 20.25 -13.87 -15.69
CA SER A 157 21.00 -13.39 -14.52
C SER A 157 20.91 -14.39 -13.37
N VAL A 158 19.73 -14.96 -13.11
CA VAL A 158 19.52 -16.03 -12.11
C VAL A 158 20.42 -17.24 -12.41
N GLU A 159 20.42 -17.74 -13.64
CA GLU A 159 21.27 -18.88 -14.02
C GLU A 159 22.77 -18.57 -13.85
N LEU A 160 23.18 -17.35 -14.19
CA LEU A 160 24.57 -16.92 -14.06
C LEU A 160 25.02 -16.86 -12.60
N VAL A 161 24.26 -16.17 -11.73
CA VAL A 161 24.69 -15.98 -10.34
C VAL A 161 24.63 -17.27 -9.53
N THR A 162 23.68 -18.15 -9.81
CA THR A 162 23.56 -19.44 -9.11
C THR A 162 24.66 -20.41 -9.53
N ASP A 163 25.07 -20.41 -10.80
CA ASP A 163 26.23 -21.16 -11.29
C ASP A 163 27.55 -20.62 -10.71
N LEU A 164 27.71 -19.30 -10.62
CA LEU A 164 28.88 -18.68 -9.99
C LEU A 164 28.95 -18.95 -8.48
N ALA A 165 27.83 -18.84 -7.77
CA ALA A 165 27.75 -19.16 -6.35
C ALA A 165 28.03 -20.64 -6.07
N SER A 166 27.57 -21.55 -6.94
CA SER A 166 27.90 -22.99 -6.86
C SER A 166 29.40 -23.26 -6.98
N ARG A 167 30.12 -22.39 -7.69
CA ARG A 167 31.59 -22.40 -7.81
C ARG A 167 32.30 -21.62 -6.69
N LYS A 168 31.56 -21.23 -5.64
CA LYS A 168 32.04 -20.49 -4.47
C LYS A 168 32.57 -19.09 -4.78
N VAL A 169 32.14 -18.50 -5.90
CA VAL A 169 32.34 -17.07 -6.14
C VAL A 169 31.43 -16.29 -5.18
N PRO A 170 31.94 -15.31 -4.41
CA PRO A 170 31.11 -14.48 -3.55
C PRO A 170 30.10 -13.67 -4.38
N VAL A 171 28.81 -13.90 -4.14
CA VAL A 171 27.72 -13.14 -4.76
C VAL A 171 26.99 -12.36 -3.67
N TYR A 172 27.00 -11.04 -3.79
CA TYR A 172 26.24 -10.12 -2.96
C TYR A 172 25.16 -9.43 -3.78
N ALA A 173 24.04 -9.14 -3.15
CA ALA A 173 22.96 -8.41 -3.78
C ALA A 173 22.48 -7.25 -2.91
N CYS A 174 21.77 -6.31 -3.52
CA CYS A 174 21.22 -5.18 -2.81
C CYS A 174 19.81 -4.85 -3.30
N MET A 175 18.89 -4.69 -2.36
CA MET A 175 17.45 -4.51 -2.61
C MET A 175 16.96 -3.17 -2.05
N TYR A 176 15.80 -2.70 -2.52
CA TYR A 176 15.27 -1.39 -2.09
C TYR A 176 14.81 -1.39 -0.63
N ASN A 177 14.27 -2.51 -0.14
CA ASN A 177 13.80 -2.67 1.23
C ASN A 177 13.76 -4.16 1.62
N GLU A 178 13.34 -4.43 2.85
CA GLU A 178 13.24 -5.79 3.40
C GLU A 178 12.24 -6.66 2.63
N LEU A 179 11.08 -6.10 2.26
CA LEU A 179 10.06 -6.82 1.47
C LEU A 179 10.61 -7.24 0.11
N ASP A 180 11.31 -6.34 -0.58
CA ASP A 180 11.96 -6.62 -1.86
C ASP A 180 13.00 -7.76 -1.70
N ALA A 181 13.86 -7.71 -0.67
CA ALA A 181 14.79 -8.80 -0.38
C ALA A 181 14.13 -10.16 -0.14
N LEU A 182 12.99 -10.19 0.57
CA LEU A 182 12.21 -11.40 0.76
C LEU A 182 11.59 -11.89 -0.56
N ILE A 183 11.04 -10.99 -1.38
CA ILE A 183 10.48 -11.32 -2.70
C ILE A 183 11.54 -11.92 -3.61
N GLN A 184 12.72 -11.28 -3.72
CA GLN A 184 13.81 -11.81 -4.54
C GLN A 184 14.30 -13.17 -4.01
N SER A 185 14.26 -13.40 -2.70
CA SER A 185 14.58 -14.70 -2.09
C SER A 185 13.58 -15.79 -2.47
N HIS A 186 12.28 -15.48 -2.59
CA HIS A 186 11.28 -16.42 -3.13
C HIS A 186 11.58 -16.78 -4.59
N GLY A 187 11.96 -15.79 -5.40
CA GLY A 187 12.28 -16.01 -6.81
C GLY A 187 13.50 -16.91 -7.03
N ILE A 188 14.56 -16.73 -6.24
CA ILE A 188 15.80 -17.49 -6.39
C ILE A 188 15.78 -18.86 -5.68
N ALA A 189 14.85 -19.07 -4.74
CA ALA A 189 14.65 -20.35 -4.05
C ALA A 189 14.37 -21.52 -5.00
N ALA A 190 13.78 -21.26 -6.17
CA ALA A 190 13.60 -22.27 -7.23
C ALA A 190 14.91 -22.93 -7.69
N LYS A 191 16.04 -22.26 -7.46
CA LYS A 191 17.39 -22.75 -7.77
C LYS A 191 18.13 -23.29 -6.54
N GLY A 192 17.48 -23.40 -5.39
CA GLY A 192 18.09 -23.87 -4.14
C GLY A 192 18.98 -22.83 -3.45
N PHE A 193 18.80 -21.55 -3.76
CA PHE A 193 19.52 -20.44 -3.14
C PHE A 193 18.57 -19.44 -2.48
N GLU A 194 19.09 -18.60 -1.60
CA GLU A 194 18.39 -17.46 -1.01
C GLU A 194 19.31 -16.24 -0.95
N PHE A 195 18.73 -15.05 -0.90
CA PHE A 195 19.46 -13.84 -0.54
C PHE A 195 19.44 -13.68 0.98
N SER A 196 20.33 -14.40 1.67
CA SER A 196 20.46 -14.32 3.13
C SER A 196 20.81 -12.91 3.61
N TRP A 197 20.35 -12.57 4.81
CA TRP A 197 20.82 -11.39 5.52
C TRP A 197 22.33 -11.46 5.75
N MET A 198 22.99 -10.31 5.91
CA MET A 198 24.44 -10.26 6.08
C MET A 198 24.95 -11.05 7.30
N ASN A 199 24.08 -11.31 8.28
CA ASN A 199 24.43 -11.97 9.54
C ASN A 199 23.50 -13.14 9.92
N ALA A 200 22.54 -13.52 9.06
CA ALA A 200 21.56 -14.57 9.36
C ALA A 200 20.90 -15.10 8.08
N SER A 201 20.34 -16.31 8.14
CA SER A 201 19.47 -16.83 7.08
C SER A 201 18.08 -16.20 7.14
N VAL A 202 17.35 -16.17 6.01
CA VAL A 202 16.00 -15.58 5.95
C VAL A 202 14.97 -16.38 6.76
N ALA A 203 15.21 -17.67 7.00
CA ALA A 203 14.37 -18.50 7.88
C ALA A 203 14.51 -18.14 9.37
N SER A 204 15.69 -17.67 9.78
CA SER A 204 16.07 -17.58 11.19
C SER A 204 15.87 -16.20 11.82
N ALA A 205 15.76 -15.15 11.01
CA ALA A 205 15.70 -13.77 11.47
C ALA A 205 15.04 -12.86 10.43
N GLY A 206 14.57 -11.70 10.87
CA GLY A 206 14.28 -10.57 9.98
C GLY A 206 15.52 -9.71 9.74
N ALA A 207 15.38 -8.68 8.89
CA ALA A 207 16.48 -7.78 8.59
C ALA A 207 16.97 -7.07 9.87
N SER A 208 18.28 -6.85 9.93
CA SER A 208 18.93 -6.19 11.07
C SER A 208 19.79 -5.01 10.61
N LYS A 209 20.25 -4.18 11.54
CA LYS A 209 21.18 -3.08 11.23
C LYS A 209 22.44 -3.51 10.48
N ALA A 210 22.86 -4.78 10.61
CA ALA A 210 24.02 -5.31 9.88
C ALA A 210 23.76 -5.48 8.37
N THR A 211 22.50 -5.57 7.98
CA THR A 211 22.03 -5.74 6.59
C THR A 211 21.70 -4.37 5.96
N VAL A 212 21.53 -3.33 6.78
CA VAL A 212 21.22 -1.98 6.27
C VAL A 212 22.47 -1.34 5.64
N ASN A 213 22.35 -0.91 4.39
CA ASN A 213 23.36 -0.13 3.71
C ASN A 213 23.44 1.28 4.32
N LYS A 214 24.43 1.51 5.19
CA LYS A 214 24.68 2.83 5.81
C LYS A 214 24.99 3.96 4.83
N PHE A 215 25.28 3.63 3.56
CA PHE A 215 25.58 4.57 2.49
C PHE A 215 24.52 4.57 1.38
N GLY A 216 23.33 3.99 1.63
CA GLY A 216 22.19 4.11 0.73
C GLY A 216 21.70 5.57 0.62
N ILE A 217 21.05 5.90 -0.50
CA ILE A 217 20.53 7.25 -0.77
C ILE A 217 19.16 7.44 -0.10
N ALA A 218 19.09 7.75 1.19
CA ALA A 218 17.80 8.03 1.81
C ALA A 218 17.26 9.40 1.35
N THR A 219 16.00 9.47 0.89
CA THR A 219 15.30 10.74 0.59
C THR A 219 14.60 11.34 1.81
N ALA A 220 14.71 10.72 2.99
CA ALA A 220 14.18 11.22 4.26
C ALA A 220 15.12 10.89 5.45
N ASP A 221 15.00 11.67 6.54
CA ASP A 221 15.91 11.76 7.70
C ASP A 221 16.14 10.46 8.52
N ILE A 222 15.58 9.33 8.11
CA ILE A 222 15.65 8.06 8.85
C ILE A 222 15.96 6.87 7.94
N GLY A 223 17.00 6.98 7.10
CA GLY A 223 17.88 5.88 6.69
C GLY A 223 17.32 4.62 6.00
N ILE A 224 16.02 4.45 5.82
CA ILE A 224 15.39 3.30 5.17
C ILE A 224 14.10 3.79 4.54
N GLU A 225 14.19 4.49 3.41
CA GLU A 225 13.22 4.44 2.31
C GLU A 225 13.65 5.40 1.19
N GLY A 226 13.70 4.90 -0.05
CA GLY A 226 13.83 5.72 -1.26
C GLY A 226 15.20 5.75 -1.94
N GLY A 227 16.18 4.95 -1.49
CA GLY A 227 17.53 4.91 -2.07
C GLY A 227 17.89 3.63 -2.77
N TRP A 228 18.75 3.74 -3.79
CA TRP A 228 19.49 2.63 -4.39
C TRP A 228 20.07 1.72 -3.30
N GLY A 229 19.55 0.49 -3.22
CA GLY A 229 20.12 -0.58 -2.40
C GLY A 229 20.20 -0.28 -0.91
N ALA A 230 19.07 -0.31 -0.19
CA ALA A 230 19.04 -0.11 1.27
C ALA A 230 19.35 -1.39 2.05
N VAL A 231 19.11 -2.56 1.46
CA VAL A 231 19.23 -3.86 2.13
C VAL A 231 20.26 -4.72 1.41
N MET A 232 21.39 -4.95 2.05
CA MET A 232 22.49 -5.78 1.58
C MET A 232 22.23 -7.25 1.91
N THR A 233 22.41 -8.13 0.95
CA THR A 233 22.25 -9.58 1.13
C THR A 233 23.41 -10.34 0.52
N ARG A 234 23.57 -11.59 0.95
CA ARG A 234 24.53 -12.53 0.38
C ARG A 234 23.79 -13.73 -0.17
N LEU A 235 24.11 -14.13 -1.40
CA LEU A 235 23.54 -15.34 -1.97
C LEU A 235 24.13 -16.57 -1.26
N GLN A 236 23.28 -17.41 -0.70
CA GLN A 236 23.66 -18.63 0.04
C GLN A 236 22.74 -19.79 -0.34
N PRO A 237 23.12 -21.06 -0.07
CA PRO A 237 22.19 -22.17 -0.17
C PRO A 237 20.91 -21.90 0.63
N ALA A 238 19.76 -22.21 0.06
CA ALA A 238 18.46 -21.89 0.66
C ALA A 238 18.27 -22.62 2.00
N SER A 239 17.89 -21.86 3.02
CA SER A 239 17.39 -22.33 4.31
C SER A 239 15.87 -22.56 4.30
N VAL A 240 15.21 -22.10 3.24
CA VAL A 240 13.76 -22.10 3.04
C VAL A 240 13.37 -22.96 1.84
N GLN A 241 12.11 -23.40 1.80
CA GLN A 241 11.59 -24.19 0.69
C GLN A 241 10.97 -23.30 -0.38
N PHE A 242 11.15 -23.67 -1.65
CA PHE A 242 10.49 -23.00 -2.76
C PHE A 242 9.02 -23.38 -2.81
N ASP A 243 8.15 -22.37 -2.71
CA ASP A 243 6.71 -22.48 -2.94
C ASP A 243 6.36 -21.91 -4.33
N ALA A 244 6.14 -22.80 -5.30
CA ALA A 244 5.78 -22.39 -6.66
C ALA A 244 4.45 -21.64 -6.71
N GLN A 245 3.46 -22.03 -5.91
CA GLN A 245 2.15 -21.39 -5.92
C GLN A 245 2.23 -20.02 -5.24
N GLY A 246 2.90 -19.93 -4.09
CA GLY A 246 3.18 -18.67 -3.41
C GLY A 246 3.95 -17.70 -4.30
N TRP A 247 4.94 -18.19 -5.06
CA TRP A 247 5.70 -17.37 -6.00
C TRP A 247 4.82 -16.77 -7.10
N GLU A 248 3.88 -17.53 -7.68
CA GLU A 248 2.93 -16.97 -8.65
C GLU A 248 2.05 -15.89 -8.02
N HIS A 249 1.58 -16.06 -6.77
CA HIS A 249 0.81 -15.02 -6.08
C HIS A 249 1.65 -13.75 -5.87
N ILE A 250 2.92 -13.88 -5.48
CA ILE A 250 3.83 -12.75 -5.30
C ILE A 250 3.99 -11.98 -6.62
N LYS A 251 4.29 -12.67 -7.72
CA LYS A 251 4.45 -12.03 -9.03
C LYS A 251 3.22 -11.24 -9.45
N VAL A 252 2.04 -11.85 -9.35
CA VAL A 252 0.78 -11.21 -9.76
C VAL A 252 0.45 -10.03 -8.83
N ALA A 253 0.59 -10.19 -7.51
CA ALA A 253 0.33 -9.12 -6.56
C ALA A 253 1.29 -7.93 -6.76
N MET A 254 2.58 -8.18 -6.99
CA MET A 254 3.59 -7.13 -7.18
C MET A 254 3.49 -6.46 -8.56
N ALA A 255 3.13 -7.20 -9.60
CA ALA A 255 2.83 -6.61 -10.92
C ALA A 255 1.60 -5.70 -10.83
N LEU A 256 0.53 -6.15 -10.16
CA LEU A 256 -0.66 -5.33 -9.93
C LEU A 256 -0.32 -4.08 -9.09
N TYR A 257 0.46 -4.23 -8.02
CA TYR A 257 0.87 -3.12 -7.17
C TYR A 257 1.66 -2.04 -7.93
N ARG A 258 2.54 -2.47 -8.84
CA ARG A 258 3.26 -1.56 -9.75
C ARG A 258 2.31 -0.83 -10.71
N LEU A 259 1.34 -1.53 -11.30
CA LEU A 259 0.34 -0.93 -12.18
C LEU A 259 -0.54 0.11 -11.47
N GLU A 260 -0.82 -0.10 -10.18
CA GLU A 260 -1.50 0.87 -9.30
C GLU A 260 -0.70 2.17 -9.09
N GLY A 261 0.56 2.23 -9.53
CA GLY A 261 1.45 3.38 -9.38
C GLY A 261 2.05 3.51 -7.99
N SER A 262 1.97 2.44 -7.19
CA SER A 262 2.57 2.38 -5.86
C SER A 262 3.92 1.67 -5.95
N THR A 263 4.97 2.31 -5.44
CA THR A 263 6.34 1.76 -5.42
C THR A 263 6.80 1.37 -4.02
N SER A 264 6.16 1.90 -2.97
CA SER A 264 6.41 1.56 -1.58
C SER A 264 5.14 1.74 -0.74
N GLY A 265 5.05 1.00 0.37
CA GLY A 265 4.01 1.19 1.38
C GLY A 265 4.61 1.84 2.62
N SER A 266 3.84 2.66 3.35
CA SER A 266 4.25 3.27 4.61
C SER A 266 4.51 2.26 5.73
N TRP A 267 4.09 1.00 5.56
CA TRP A 267 4.20 -0.05 6.57
C TRP A 267 5.05 -1.21 6.09
N CYS A 268 5.91 -1.70 6.97
CA CYS A 268 6.71 -2.89 6.71
C CYS A 268 5.87 -4.16 6.89
N VAL A 269 6.12 -5.16 6.04
CA VAL A 269 5.46 -6.46 6.15
C VAL A 269 5.93 -7.18 7.42
N GLY A 270 4.98 -7.65 8.22
CA GLY A 270 5.25 -8.32 9.50
C GLY A 270 5.45 -7.36 10.68
N GLU A 271 5.52 -6.04 10.46
CA GLU A 271 5.66 -5.07 11.53
C GLU A 271 4.33 -4.86 12.25
N VAL A 272 4.36 -4.84 13.58
CA VAL A 272 3.21 -4.46 14.39
C VAL A 272 3.07 -2.95 14.37
N LEU A 273 1.95 -2.44 13.85
CA LEU A 273 1.70 -1.01 13.74
C LEU A 273 1.58 -0.36 15.11
N ALA A 274 2.54 0.51 15.43
CA ALA A 274 2.56 1.28 16.67
C ALA A 274 1.44 2.34 16.69
N GLY A 275 0.84 2.56 17.86
CA GLY A 275 -0.08 3.68 18.06
C GLY A 275 -1.54 3.45 17.63
N VAL A 276 -1.91 2.25 17.18
CA VAL A 276 -3.32 1.84 17.02
C VAL A 276 -3.91 1.46 18.38
N SER A 277 -3.88 2.40 19.33
CA SER A 277 -4.20 2.15 20.75
C SER A 277 -5.63 2.54 21.16
N PHE A 278 -6.55 2.62 20.20
CA PHE A 278 -7.98 2.47 20.50
C PHE A 278 -8.34 1.00 20.22
N ASN A 279 -8.68 0.24 21.29
CA ASN A 279 -9.21 -1.14 21.29
C ASN A 279 -8.25 -2.34 21.43
N GLN A 280 -6.99 -2.16 21.86
CA GLN A 280 -6.07 -3.30 22.09
C GLN A 280 -5.73 -4.14 20.84
N CYS A 281 -6.15 -3.74 19.64
CA CYS A 281 -5.72 -4.36 18.39
C CYS A 281 -4.22 -4.09 18.18
N LYS A 282 -3.50 -5.09 17.67
CA LYS A 282 -2.09 -4.98 17.27
C LYS A 282 -1.96 -5.40 15.81
N PRO A 283 -2.40 -4.56 14.85
CA PRO A 283 -2.39 -4.93 13.46
C PRO A 283 -0.97 -5.17 12.97
N VAL A 284 -0.80 -6.19 12.14
CA VAL A 284 0.45 -6.54 11.47
C VAL A 284 0.38 -6.01 10.03
N GLY A 285 1.38 -5.24 9.62
CA GLY A 285 1.51 -4.70 8.27
C GLY A 285 1.67 -5.78 7.21
N LEU A 286 1.06 -5.57 6.05
CA LEU A 286 1.03 -6.45 4.87
C LEU A 286 1.33 -5.64 3.60
N ILE A 287 1.36 -6.32 2.46
CA ILE A 287 1.63 -5.72 1.15
C ILE A 287 0.56 -4.67 0.80
N GLY A 288 1.00 -3.51 0.32
CA GLY A 288 0.14 -2.47 -0.24
C GLY A 288 -0.64 -1.65 0.78
N ASN A 289 -0.01 -1.32 1.92
CA ASN A 289 -0.62 -0.56 3.03
C ASN A 289 -1.90 -1.20 3.58
N LEU A 290 -1.92 -2.54 3.55
CA LEU A 290 -2.89 -3.34 4.28
C LEU A 290 -2.30 -3.73 5.63
N ALA A 291 -3.15 -3.94 6.62
CA ALA A 291 -2.77 -4.53 7.88
C ALA A 291 -3.87 -5.45 8.39
N VAL A 292 -3.50 -6.51 9.11
CA VAL A 292 -4.44 -7.47 9.68
C VAL A 292 -4.33 -7.48 11.19
N ASP A 293 -5.44 -7.48 11.92
CA ASP A 293 -5.44 -7.89 13.33
C ASP A 293 -5.40 -9.43 13.41
N PRO A 294 -4.28 -10.05 13.84
CA PRO A 294 -4.14 -11.51 13.82
C PRO A 294 -5.14 -12.22 14.74
N LYS A 295 -5.74 -11.51 15.70
CA LYS A 295 -6.72 -12.11 16.61
C LYS A 295 -8.11 -12.24 16.00
N THR A 296 -8.50 -11.28 15.17
CA THR A 296 -9.88 -11.17 14.69
C THR A 296 -10.00 -11.38 13.18
N GLY A 297 -8.89 -11.24 12.43
CA GLY A 297 -8.91 -11.23 10.96
C GLY A 297 -9.42 -9.92 10.37
N LEU A 298 -9.63 -8.88 11.18
CA LEU A 298 -10.04 -7.57 10.71
C LEU A 298 -8.91 -6.94 9.88
N LEU A 299 -9.22 -6.59 8.64
CA LEU A 299 -8.29 -5.95 7.73
C LEU A 299 -8.46 -4.44 7.76
N PHE A 300 -7.34 -3.74 7.73
CA PHE A 300 -7.24 -2.30 7.67
C PHE A 300 -6.50 -1.88 6.41
N ALA A 301 -6.87 -0.72 5.87
CA ALA A 301 -6.14 -0.02 4.84
C ALA A 301 -5.90 1.42 5.28
N GLU A 302 -4.71 1.97 5.00
CA GLU A 302 -4.45 3.38 5.24
C GLU A 302 -5.22 4.25 4.23
N CYS A 303 -5.96 5.25 4.70
CA CYS A 303 -6.42 6.32 3.83
C CYS A 303 -5.20 7.15 3.37
N PRO A 304 -4.89 7.22 2.06
CA PRO A 304 -3.71 7.93 1.59
C PRO A 304 -3.71 9.42 2.00
N THR A 305 -4.90 10.00 2.15
CA THR A 305 -5.09 11.42 2.42
C THR A 305 -5.13 11.78 3.91
N THR A 306 -5.92 11.05 4.71
CA THR A 306 -6.09 11.38 6.14
C THR A 306 -5.14 10.61 7.05
N LYS A 307 -4.43 9.59 6.51
CA LYS A 307 -3.60 8.65 7.26
C LYS A 307 -4.35 7.87 8.33
N VAL A 308 -5.69 7.85 8.24
CA VAL A 308 -6.56 7.07 9.12
C VAL A 308 -6.65 5.64 8.60
N LEU A 309 -6.59 4.67 9.53
CA LEU A 309 -6.88 3.27 9.27
C LEU A 309 -8.39 3.10 9.04
N ASN A 310 -8.75 2.67 7.84
CA ASN A 310 -10.11 2.28 7.50
C ASN A 310 -10.22 0.76 7.50
N ILE A 311 -11.38 0.23 7.86
CA ILE A 311 -11.67 -1.19 7.69
C ILE A 311 -11.73 -1.49 6.20
N ALA A 312 -10.92 -2.44 5.74
CA ALA A 312 -10.84 -2.90 4.37
C ALA A 312 -11.68 -4.17 4.13
N GLY A 313 -11.94 -4.93 5.20
CA GLY A 313 -12.77 -6.14 5.18
C GLY A 313 -12.44 -7.11 6.31
N HIS A 314 -12.92 -8.35 6.18
CA HIS A 314 -12.70 -9.42 7.15
C HIS A 314 -12.12 -10.65 6.45
N LEU A 315 -11.04 -11.18 7.01
CA LEU A 315 -10.60 -12.53 6.67
C LEU A 315 -11.62 -13.56 7.18
N TRP A 316 -11.72 -14.67 6.48
CA TRP A 316 -12.43 -15.87 6.94
C TRP A 316 -11.47 -16.77 7.72
N HIS A 317 -11.99 -17.82 8.38
CA HIS A 317 -11.20 -18.59 9.36
C HIS A 317 -9.99 -19.28 8.73
N ASP A 318 -10.18 -20.04 7.64
CA ASP A 318 -9.12 -20.86 7.05
C ASP A 318 -7.89 -20.05 6.63
N ILE A 319 -8.07 -18.85 6.07
CA ILE A 319 -6.93 -18.01 5.68
C ILE A 319 -6.25 -17.38 6.90
N LEU A 320 -7.00 -17.06 7.97
CA LEU A 320 -6.44 -16.49 9.19
C LEU A 320 -5.70 -17.55 10.02
N GLU A 321 -6.22 -18.77 10.11
CA GLU A 321 -5.64 -19.86 10.90
C GLU A 321 -4.23 -20.22 10.41
N VAL A 322 -4.00 -20.13 9.11
CA VAL A 322 -2.70 -20.42 8.48
C VAL A 322 -1.80 -19.18 8.35
N MET A 323 -2.13 -18.06 9.01
CA MET A 323 -1.30 -16.86 8.97
C MET A 323 0.11 -17.16 9.49
N PRO A 324 1.17 -16.99 8.67
CA PRO A 324 2.53 -17.32 9.08
C PRO A 324 3.09 -16.31 10.08
N SER A 325 3.97 -16.79 10.97
CA SER A 325 4.72 -15.94 11.90
C SER A 325 6.10 -15.51 11.39
N SER A 326 6.69 -16.28 10.46
CA SER A 326 7.96 -15.93 9.82
C SER A 326 7.69 -14.86 8.75
N GLN A 327 8.60 -13.89 8.59
CA GLN A 327 8.45 -12.89 7.54
C GLN A 327 8.51 -13.50 6.14
N TYR A 328 9.38 -14.50 5.93
CA TYR A 328 9.52 -15.15 4.64
C TYR A 328 8.21 -15.81 4.18
N ASP A 329 7.58 -16.62 5.03
CA ASP A 329 6.33 -17.30 4.71
C ASP A 329 5.14 -16.34 4.70
N LEU A 330 5.22 -15.23 5.44
CA LEU A 330 4.18 -14.20 5.44
C LEU A 330 4.05 -13.52 4.07
N VAL A 331 5.11 -13.41 3.25
CA VAL A 331 5.05 -12.73 1.95
C VAL A 331 4.02 -13.36 0.98
N PRO A 332 4.08 -14.66 0.65
CA PRO A 332 3.10 -15.26 -0.26
C PRO A 332 1.68 -15.24 0.34
N TRP A 333 1.53 -15.42 1.66
CA TRP A 333 0.24 -15.27 2.33
C TRP A 333 -0.32 -13.85 2.21
N ALA A 334 0.51 -12.83 2.42
CA ALA A 334 0.15 -11.43 2.29
C ALA A 334 -0.18 -11.05 0.84
N ALA A 335 0.49 -11.67 -0.14
CA ALA A 335 0.18 -11.49 -1.57
C ALA A 335 -1.22 -12.01 -1.91
N ARG A 336 -1.62 -13.17 -1.36
CA ARG A 336 -2.99 -13.70 -1.48
C ARG A 336 -4.01 -12.73 -0.89
N VAL A 337 -3.75 -12.24 0.33
CA VAL A 337 -4.62 -11.24 0.99
C VAL A 337 -4.71 -9.96 0.16
N LYS A 338 -3.59 -9.45 -0.37
CA LYS A 338 -3.58 -8.27 -1.24
C LYS A 338 -4.44 -8.48 -2.49
N LEU A 339 -4.39 -9.65 -3.12
CA LEU A 339 -5.24 -9.96 -4.28
C LEU A 339 -6.72 -10.07 -3.89
N ALA A 340 -7.06 -10.92 -2.92
CA ALA A 340 -8.45 -11.10 -2.47
C ALA A 340 -9.07 -9.78 -1.97
N PHE A 341 -8.26 -8.93 -1.35
CA PHE A 341 -8.70 -7.64 -0.82
C PHE A 341 -8.53 -6.46 -1.79
N ASN A 342 -7.99 -6.69 -2.98
CA ASN A 342 -7.99 -5.69 -4.02
C ASN A 342 -9.41 -5.44 -4.53
N ASN A 343 -9.81 -4.18 -4.60
CA ASN A 343 -11.15 -3.77 -5.02
C ASN A 343 -11.13 -2.64 -6.05
N GLN A 344 -9.97 -2.39 -6.66
CA GLN A 344 -9.77 -1.31 -7.61
C GLN A 344 -9.02 -1.84 -8.82
N LEU A 345 -9.48 -1.43 -10.00
CA LEU A 345 -8.69 -1.47 -11.21
C LEU A 345 -8.11 -0.07 -11.42
N THR A 346 -6.97 0.01 -12.08
CA THR A 346 -6.28 1.28 -12.28
C THR A 346 -7.17 2.27 -13.05
N LYS A 347 -7.03 3.55 -12.71
CA LYS A 347 -7.84 4.61 -13.33
C LYS A 347 -7.43 4.91 -14.77
N GLU A 348 -6.15 4.79 -15.08
CA GLU A 348 -5.63 4.99 -16.44
C GLU A 348 -6.02 3.83 -17.35
N ASP A 349 -6.64 4.10 -18.50
CA ASP A 349 -7.24 3.07 -19.36
C ASP A 349 -6.23 2.02 -19.84
N LYS A 350 -5.01 2.45 -20.21
CA LYS A 350 -3.95 1.53 -20.64
C LYS A 350 -3.54 0.58 -19.51
N LYS A 351 -3.19 1.13 -18.35
CA LYS A 351 -2.86 0.33 -17.16
C LYS A 351 -4.04 -0.54 -16.71
N ARG A 352 -5.28 -0.10 -16.97
CA ARG A 352 -6.48 -0.85 -16.59
C ARG A 352 -6.60 -2.11 -17.43
N ALA A 353 -6.38 -1.98 -18.74
CA ALA A 353 -6.32 -3.11 -19.64
C ALA A 353 -5.21 -4.09 -19.21
N GLU A 354 -4.00 -3.58 -18.94
CA GLU A 354 -2.87 -4.39 -18.45
C GLU A 354 -3.20 -5.11 -17.12
N SER A 355 -3.87 -4.42 -16.19
CA SER A 355 -4.29 -5.01 -14.90
C SER A 355 -5.34 -6.11 -15.08
N ILE A 356 -6.29 -5.91 -16.00
CA ILE A 356 -7.31 -6.91 -16.32
C ILE A 356 -6.65 -8.14 -16.95
N GLU A 357 -5.81 -7.95 -17.95
CA GLU A 357 -5.10 -9.03 -18.64
C GLU A 357 -4.23 -9.85 -17.67
N LEU A 358 -3.50 -9.17 -16.79
CA LEU A 358 -2.70 -9.80 -15.73
C LEU A 358 -3.57 -10.69 -14.82
N LEU A 359 -4.69 -10.17 -14.33
CA LEU A 359 -5.57 -10.88 -13.41
C LEU A 359 -6.33 -12.03 -14.09
N GLU A 360 -6.76 -11.85 -15.34
CA GLU A 360 -7.39 -12.91 -16.15
C GLU A 360 -6.41 -14.05 -16.39
N ALA A 361 -5.20 -13.74 -16.86
CA ALA A 361 -4.17 -14.75 -17.11
C ALA A 361 -3.77 -15.51 -15.83
N ALA A 362 -3.71 -14.82 -14.68
CA ALA A 362 -3.46 -15.45 -13.39
C ALA A 362 -4.62 -16.37 -12.97
N TYR A 363 -5.87 -15.92 -13.15
CA TYR A 363 -7.04 -16.70 -12.81
C TYR A 363 -7.18 -17.97 -13.67
N GLU A 364 -6.90 -17.89 -14.97
CA GLU A 364 -6.88 -19.07 -15.86
C GLU A 364 -5.78 -20.07 -15.49
N LYS A 365 -4.71 -19.63 -14.82
CA LYS A 365 -3.68 -20.50 -14.22
C LYS A 365 -4.08 -21.09 -12.86
N GLY A 366 -5.28 -20.80 -12.37
CA GLY A 366 -5.84 -21.33 -11.12
C GLY A 366 -5.67 -20.44 -9.89
N LEU A 367 -5.18 -19.19 -10.03
CA LEU A 367 -5.09 -18.26 -8.91
C LEU A 367 -6.47 -17.63 -8.65
N VAL A 368 -7.27 -18.30 -7.83
CA VAL A 368 -8.63 -17.86 -7.46
C VAL A 368 -8.65 -16.43 -6.89
N ASP A 369 -7.65 -16.07 -6.09
CA ASP A 369 -7.53 -14.73 -5.49
C ASP A 369 -7.42 -13.62 -6.55
N ALA A 370 -6.84 -13.90 -7.72
CA ALA A 370 -6.80 -12.97 -8.86
C ALA A 370 -8.18 -12.80 -9.52
N GLY A 371 -8.96 -13.89 -9.61
CA GLY A 371 -10.35 -13.84 -10.06
C GLY A 371 -11.24 -13.01 -9.13
N ILE A 372 -11.03 -13.13 -7.82
CA ILE A 372 -11.70 -12.28 -6.80
C ILE A 372 -11.30 -10.82 -6.96
N ALA A 373 -10.00 -10.52 -7.09
CA ALA A 373 -9.49 -9.17 -7.33
C ALA A 373 -10.17 -8.52 -8.54
N LEU A 374 -10.28 -9.26 -9.65
CA LEU A 374 -10.89 -8.81 -10.88
C LEU A 374 -12.39 -8.57 -10.72
N ALA A 375 -13.11 -9.50 -10.10
CA ALA A 375 -14.56 -9.38 -9.87
C ALA A 375 -14.89 -8.14 -9.01
N ARG A 376 -14.16 -7.94 -7.91
CA ARG A 376 -14.31 -6.76 -7.05
C ARG A 376 -13.90 -5.46 -7.73
N GLY A 377 -12.87 -5.52 -8.57
CA GLY A 377 -12.48 -4.41 -9.43
C GLY A 377 -13.61 -3.97 -10.36
N TYR A 378 -14.31 -4.92 -10.98
CA TYR A 378 -15.50 -4.65 -11.80
C TYR A 378 -16.70 -4.15 -11.00
N GLU A 379 -16.98 -4.70 -9.81
CA GLU A 379 -18.01 -4.16 -8.91
C GLU A 379 -17.78 -2.67 -8.62
N ARG A 380 -16.52 -2.29 -8.39
CA ARG A 380 -16.13 -0.91 -8.08
C ARG A 380 -16.34 0.04 -9.25
N ILE A 381 -16.21 -0.43 -10.49
CA ILE A 381 -16.54 0.35 -11.70
C ILE A 381 -18.05 0.63 -11.73
N GLY A 382 -18.87 -0.36 -11.38
CA GLY A 382 -20.29 -0.16 -11.10
C GLY A 382 -21.21 0.05 -12.31
N THR A 383 -20.69 0.01 -13.54
CA THR A 383 -21.53 0.00 -14.75
C THR A 383 -22.28 -1.32 -14.87
N LYS A 384 -23.39 -1.35 -15.63
CA LYS A 384 -24.16 -2.57 -15.86
C LYS A 384 -23.29 -3.71 -16.43
N ASP A 385 -22.52 -3.40 -17.47
CA ASP A 385 -21.57 -4.35 -18.09
C ASP A 385 -20.53 -4.85 -17.08
N ALA A 386 -19.92 -3.95 -16.30
CA ALA A 386 -18.93 -4.36 -15.30
C ALA A 386 -19.57 -5.26 -14.22
N LYS A 387 -20.77 -4.93 -13.73
CA LYS A 387 -21.48 -5.79 -12.77
C LYS A 387 -21.80 -7.17 -13.36
N GLU A 388 -22.16 -7.27 -14.63
CA GLU A 388 -22.38 -8.55 -15.31
C GLU A 388 -21.08 -9.37 -15.42
N ARG A 389 -19.95 -8.73 -15.74
CA ARG A 389 -18.62 -9.38 -15.74
C ARG A 389 -18.22 -9.86 -14.35
N ALA A 390 -18.39 -9.03 -13.31
CA ALA A 390 -18.14 -9.42 -11.93
C ALA A 390 -18.97 -10.66 -11.56
N ALA A 391 -20.26 -10.65 -11.90
CA ALA A 391 -21.18 -11.72 -11.59
C ALA A 391 -20.85 -13.03 -12.33
N ALA A 392 -20.33 -12.94 -13.57
CA ALA A 392 -19.81 -14.08 -14.31
C ALA A 392 -18.56 -14.67 -13.64
N LEU A 393 -17.63 -13.82 -13.18
CA LEU A 393 -16.43 -14.25 -12.46
C LEU A 393 -16.78 -14.96 -11.15
N TYR A 394 -17.64 -14.37 -10.31
CA TYR A 394 -18.11 -15.05 -9.09
C TYR A 394 -18.84 -16.36 -9.38
N GLY A 395 -19.62 -16.42 -10.46
CA GLY A 395 -20.26 -17.66 -10.90
C GLY A 395 -19.25 -18.75 -11.28
N ARG A 396 -18.16 -18.38 -11.97
CA ARG A 396 -17.06 -19.30 -12.33
C ARG A 396 -16.27 -19.77 -11.11
N ILE A 397 -15.98 -18.87 -10.16
CA ILE A 397 -15.28 -19.20 -8.91
C ILE A 397 -16.16 -20.11 -8.04
N GLY A 398 -17.46 -19.82 -8.00
CA GLY A 398 -18.45 -20.61 -7.28
C GLY A 398 -18.33 -20.50 -5.75
N GLY A 399 -19.12 -21.34 -5.07
CA GLY A 399 -19.26 -21.28 -3.62
C GLY A 399 -18.09 -21.83 -2.79
N ALA A 400 -16.99 -22.24 -3.42
CA ALA A 400 -15.78 -22.68 -2.71
C ALA A 400 -15.00 -21.51 -2.10
N HIS A 401 -15.09 -20.31 -2.70
CA HIS A 401 -14.49 -19.11 -2.13
C HIS A 401 -15.53 -18.34 -1.29
N PRO A 402 -15.29 -18.02 -0.01
CA PRO A 402 -16.30 -17.45 0.87
C PRO A 402 -16.89 -16.12 0.39
N MET A 403 -16.06 -15.24 -0.18
CA MET A 403 -16.54 -13.97 -0.75
C MET A 403 -17.40 -14.18 -2.00
N ALA A 404 -17.09 -15.18 -2.83
CA ALA A 404 -17.87 -15.48 -4.02
C ALA A 404 -19.22 -16.12 -3.64
N ALA A 405 -19.20 -17.04 -2.68
CA ALA A 405 -20.42 -17.59 -2.07
C ALA A 405 -21.32 -16.48 -1.51
N TYR A 406 -20.75 -15.56 -0.74
CA TYR A 406 -21.49 -14.42 -0.19
C TYR A 406 -22.11 -13.53 -1.28
N TYR A 407 -21.34 -13.18 -2.31
CA TYR A 407 -21.87 -12.43 -3.46
C TYR A 407 -23.02 -13.16 -4.15
N LEU A 408 -22.84 -14.45 -4.44
CA LEU A 408 -23.85 -15.27 -5.11
C LEU A 408 -25.12 -15.43 -4.27
N ALA A 409 -25.01 -15.46 -2.94
CA ALA A 409 -26.15 -15.44 -2.04
C ALA A 409 -26.98 -14.17 -2.24
N HIS A 410 -26.36 -13.00 -2.13
CA HIS A 410 -27.06 -11.71 -2.32
C HIS A 410 -27.69 -11.57 -3.71
N ARG A 411 -26.99 -12.02 -4.76
CA ARG A 411 -27.56 -12.07 -6.12
C ARG A 411 -28.78 -12.98 -6.21
N ALA A 412 -28.74 -14.14 -5.57
CA ALA A 412 -29.88 -15.06 -5.53
C ALA A 412 -31.06 -14.47 -4.75
N LEU A 413 -30.79 -13.72 -3.68
CA LEU A 413 -31.82 -12.99 -2.92
C LEU A 413 -32.50 -11.92 -3.78
N GLU A 414 -31.72 -11.11 -4.51
CA GLU A 414 -32.24 -10.10 -5.45
C GLU A 414 -33.10 -10.73 -6.56
N ALA A 415 -32.74 -11.93 -7.01
CA ALA A 415 -33.50 -12.69 -8.01
C ALA A 415 -34.70 -13.48 -7.42
N GLY A 416 -34.89 -13.47 -6.09
CA GLY A 416 -35.96 -14.23 -5.42
C GLY A 416 -35.70 -15.75 -5.31
N HIS A 417 -34.50 -16.22 -5.60
CA HIS A 417 -34.11 -17.64 -5.53
C HIS A 417 -33.70 -18.06 -4.11
N LYS A 418 -34.69 -18.25 -3.23
CA LYS A 418 -34.47 -18.52 -1.79
C LYS A 418 -33.56 -19.72 -1.50
N GLU A 419 -33.72 -20.84 -2.21
CA GLU A 419 -32.89 -22.03 -1.97
C GLU A 419 -31.42 -21.79 -2.29
N GLN A 420 -31.14 -21.09 -3.40
CA GLN A 420 -29.78 -20.72 -3.79
C GLN A 420 -29.17 -19.71 -2.82
N PHE A 421 -29.95 -18.73 -2.37
CA PHE A 421 -29.54 -17.78 -1.33
C PHE A 421 -29.04 -18.52 -0.09
N TRP A 422 -29.85 -19.44 0.46
CA TRP A 422 -29.47 -20.21 1.64
C TRP A 422 -28.26 -21.10 1.40
N SER A 423 -28.24 -21.82 0.28
CA SER A 423 -27.12 -22.69 -0.06
C SER A 423 -25.79 -21.94 -0.11
N MET A 424 -25.77 -20.74 -0.69
CA MET A 424 -24.55 -19.94 -0.81
C MET A 424 -24.20 -19.20 0.49
N LEU A 425 -25.19 -18.67 1.21
CA LEU A 425 -24.95 -17.98 2.48
C LEU A 425 -24.38 -18.93 3.54
N ILE A 426 -24.92 -20.15 3.63
CA ILE A 426 -24.41 -21.18 4.54
C ILE A 426 -22.96 -21.53 4.20
N LYS A 427 -22.60 -21.71 2.92
CA LYS A 427 -21.20 -21.98 2.54
C LYS A 427 -20.24 -20.88 2.99
N ALA A 428 -20.63 -19.62 2.85
CA ALA A 428 -19.81 -18.49 3.32
C ALA A 428 -19.74 -18.46 4.87
N ALA A 429 -20.84 -18.74 5.56
CA ALA A 429 -20.91 -18.78 7.02
C ALA A 429 -20.14 -19.98 7.62
N ASP A 430 -20.14 -21.14 6.95
CA ASP A 430 -19.39 -22.33 7.35
C ASP A 430 -17.88 -22.10 7.27
N ALA A 431 -17.43 -21.29 6.29
CA ALA A 431 -16.06 -20.78 6.24
C ALA A 431 -15.77 -19.69 7.30
N MET A 432 -16.73 -19.40 8.18
CA MET A 432 -16.66 -18.36 9.21
C MET A 432 -16.39 -16.97 8.64
N TYR A 433 -16.93 -16.66 7.45
CA TYR A 433 -16.86 -15.32 6.89
C TYR A 433 -17.78 -14.38 7.68
N PRO A 434 -17.25 -13.34 8.37
CA PRO A 434 -18.05 -12.59 9.36
C PRO A 434 -19.30 -11.91 8.81
N PRO A 435 -19.28 -11.26 7.62
CA PRO A 435 -20.51 -10.73 7.02
C PRO A 435 -21.59 -11.79 6.78
N ALA A 436 -21.21 -13.00 6.37
CA ALA A 436 -22.16 -14.10 6.16
C ALA A 436 -22.75 -14.63 7.48
N LEU A 437 -21.95 -14.69 8.55
CA LEU A 437 -22.43 -15.06 9.88
C LEU A 437 -23.48 -14.06 10.38
N THR A 438 -23.23 -12.77 10.19
CA THR A 438 -24.16 -11.69 10.58
C THR A 438 -25.45 -11.75 9.79
N ASP A 439 -25.39 -11.89 8.46
CA ASP A 439 -26.60 -12.01 7.63
C ASP A 439 -27.39 -13.28 7.96
N CYS A 440 -26.72 -14.41 8.16
CA CYS A 440 -27.37 -15.65 8.57
C CYS A 440 -28.04 -15.49 9.95
N GLY A 441 -27.41 -14.80 10.89
CA GLY A 441 -27.99 -14.45 12.19
C GLY A 441 -29.22 -13.56 12.05
N GLN A 442 -29.16 -12.56 11.17
CA GLN A 442 -30.27 -11.65 10.91
C GLN A 442 -31.49 -12.40 10.37
N VAL A 443 -31.30 -13.28 9.38
CA VAL A 443 -32.43 -14.06 8.84
C VAL A 443 -33.01 -15.02 9.88
N LEU A 444 -32.18 -15.63 10.74
CA LEU A 444 -32.68 -16.45 11.85
C LEU A 444 -33.48 -15.61 12.85
N SER A 445 -33.02 -14.40 13.18
CA SER A 445 -33.73 -13.47 14.04
C SER A 445 -35.11 -13.11 13.45
N ASP A 446 -35.17 -12.79 12.16
CA ASP A 446 -36.42 -12.43 11.48
C ASP A 446 -37.42 -13.60 11.41
N SER A 447 -36.90 -14.84 11.41
CA SER A 447 -37.72 -16.06 11.51
C SER A 447 -38.15 -16.43 12.95
N GLY A 448 -37.79 -15.62 13.95
CA GLY A 448 -38.12 -15.84 15.36
C GLY A 448 -37.14 -16.73 16.13
N ASN A 449 -36.02 -17.15 15.54
CA ASN A 449 -35.00 -17.96 16.20
C ASN A 449 -33.89 -17.09 16.82
N ALA A 450 -34.26 -16.30 17.84
CA ALA A 450 -33.37 -15.33 18.47
C ALA A 450 -32.12 -15.95 19.15
N VAL A 451 -32.23 -17.19 19.65
CA VAL A 451 -31.12 -17.87 20.34
C VAL A 451 -30.01 -18.25 19.36
N GLU A 452 -30.35 -18.88 18.23
CA GLU A 452 -29.36 -19.23 17.22
C GLU A 452 -28.81 -17.99 16.52
N ALA A 453 -29.65 -16.97 16.30
CA ALA A 453 -29.21 -15.67 15.80
C ALA A 453 -28.13 -15.05 16.72
N GLY A 454 -28.38 -15.03 18.03
CA GLY A 454 -27.43 -14.54 19.03
C GLY A 454 -26.08 -15.26 18.98
N LYS A 455 -26.06 -16.59 18.80
CA LYS A 455 -24.81 -17.35 18.66
C LYS A 455 -24.01 -16.93 17.43
N LEU A 456 -24.68 -16.69 16.30
CA LEU A 456 -24.03 -16.23 15.07
C LEU A 456 -23.50 -14.81 15.21
N PHE A 457 -24.27 -13.89 15.82
CA PHE A 457 -23.80 -12.53 16.10
C PHE A 457 -22.58 -12.51 17.02
N ILE A 458 -22.53 -13.37 18.04
CA ILE A 458 -21.35 -13.51 18.91
C ILE A 458 -20.13 -13.99 18.12
N LYS A 459 -20.30 -14.98 17.23
CA LYS A 459 -19.20 -15.45 16.37
C LYS A 459 -18.67 -14.34 15.46
N ALA A 460 -19.57 -13.60 14.80
CA ALA A 460 -19.19 -12.48 13.93
C ALA A 460 -18.48 -11.36 14.71
N MET A 461 -19.02 -10.96 15.87
CA MET A 461 -18.40 -9.98 16.77
C MET A 461 -16.99 -10.41 17.21
N ASN A 462 -16.80 -11.68 17.57
CA ASN A 462 -15.50 -12.21 17.97
C ASN A 462 -14.49 -12.23 16.81
N ALA A 463 -14.96 -12.34 15.56
CA ALA A 463 -14.18 -12.15 14.34
C ALA A 463 -14.06 -10.67 13.91
N GLY A 464 -14.35 -9.75 14.85
CA GLY A 464 -14.17 -8.31 14.67
C GLY A 464 -15.28 -7.62 13.86
N ASP A 465 -16.36 -8.31 13.46
CA ASP A 465 -17.46 -7.69 12.72
C ASP A 465 -18.27 -6.74 13.59
N ALA A 466 -18.32 -5.48 13.17
CA ALA A 466 -18.99 -4.42 13.90
C ALA A 466 -20.52 -4.50 13.70
N GLU A 467 -21.00 -4.97 12.55
CA GLU A 467 -22.43 -5.14 12.29
C GLU A 467 -22.98 -6.28 13.16
N GLY A 468 -22.29 -7.43 13.23
CA GLY A 468 -22.66 -8.53 14.12
C GLY A 468 -22.72 -8.11 15.59
N ALA A 469 -21.75 -7.31 16.05
CA ALA A 469 -21.79 -6.70 17.38
C ALA A 469 -23.00 -5.77 17.54
N PHE A 470 -23.31 -4.93 16.55
CA PHE A 470 -24.48 -4.06 16.59
C PHE A 470 -25.80 -4.85 16.69
N ARG A 471 -25.99 -5.90 15.88
CA ARG A 471 -27.17 -6.77 15.89
C ARG A 471 -27.34 -7.52 17.21
N LEU A 472 -26.25 -7.95 17.82
CA LEU A 472 -26.29 -8.51 19.18
C LEU A 472 -26.76 -7.45 20.18
N GLY A 473 -26.24 -6.22 20.09
CA GLY A 473 -26.67 -5.10 20.92
C GLY A 473 -28.16 -4.78 20.79
N GLU A 474 -28.69 -4.75 19.56
CA GLU A 474 -30.14 -4.57 19.32
C GLU A 474 -30.97 -5.69 19.94
N SER A 475 -30.50 -6.94 19.81
CA SER A 475 -31.19 -8.11 20.37
C SER A 475 -31.24 -8.06 21.90
N LEU A 476 -30.15 -7.67 22.54
CA LEU A 476 -30.08 -7.48 24.01
C LEU A 476 -30.99 -6.34 24.48
N ILE A 477 -31.07 -5.23 23.74
CA ILE A 477 -31.99 -4.13 24.04
C ILE A 477 -33.45 -4.62 23.98
N LYS A 478 -33.82 -5.38 22.94
CA LYS A 478 -35.17 -5.95 22.80
C LYS A 478 -35.51 -6.92 23.93
N ALA A 479 -34.52 -7.64 24.45
CA ALA A 479 -34.66 -8.52 25.61
C ALA A 479 -34.68 -7.79 26.96
N GLY A 480 -34.40 -6.47 26.99
CA GLY A 480 -34.30 -5.68 28.23
C GLY A 480 -32.94 -5.79 28.96
N GLU A 481 -31.95 -6.41 28.34
CA GLU A 481 -30.60 -6.63 28.87
C GLU A 481 -29.69 -5.42 28.58
N TYR A 482 -30.06 -4.25 29.13
CA TYR A 482 -29.39 -2.98 28.82
C TYR A 482 -27.94 -2.91 29.33
N ALA A 483 -27.62 -3.60 30.43
CA ALA A 483 -26.27 -3.58 31.01
C ALA A 483 -25.28 -4.37 30.14
N GLU A 484 -25.76 -5.42 29.49
CA GLU A 484 -25.06 -6.31 28.57
C GLU A 484 -24.97 -5.69 27.16
N ALA A 485 -26.01 -4.96 26.72
CA ALA A 485 -26.03 -4.29 25.43
C ALA A 485 -24.94 -3.20 25.30
N MET A 486 -24.68 -2.43 26.36
CA MET A 486 -23.72 -1.32 26.32
C MET A 486 -22.28 -1.72 25.92
N PRO A 487 -21.62 -2.72 26.53
CA PRO A 487 -20.29 -3.15 26.11
C PRO A 487 -20.27 -3.72 24.68
N VAL A 488 -21.33 -4.40 24.26
CA VAL A 488 -21.47 -4.93 22.89
C VAL A 488 -21.59 -3.80 21.86
N LEU A 489 -22.41 -2.78 22.12
CA LEU A 489 -22.50 -1.60 21.26
C LEU A 489 -21.17 -0.83 21.22
N ARG A 490 -20.42 -0.81 22.33
CA ARG A 490 -19.05 -0.26 22.38
C ARG A 490 -18.09 -1.01 21.47
N GLU A 491 -18.17 -2.33 21.42
CA GLU A 491 -17.37 -3.14 20.49
C GLU A 491 -17.63 -2.77 19.02
N ALA A 492 -18.89 -2.47 18.68
CA ALA A 492 -19.29 -2.03 17.33
C ALA A 492 -18.84 -0.59 17.02
N TRP A 493 -19.19 0.40 17.85
CA TRP A 493 -18.90 1.80 17.52
C TRP A 493 -17.41 2.13 17.60
N SER A 494 -16.65 1.40 18.42
CA SER A 494 -15.20 1.54 18.48
C SER A 494 -14.50 1.09 17.18
N LYS A 495 -15.19 0.30 16.35
CA LYS A 495 -14.82 -0.05 14.96
C LYS A 495 -15.52 0.84 13.93
N ASN A 496 -15.88 2.06 14.31
CA ASN A 496 -16.49 3.09 13.47
C ASN A 496 -17.90 2.76 12.95
N HIS A 497 -18.63 1.85 13.60
CA HIS A 497 -20.02 1.59 13.27
C HIS A 497 -20.92 2.76 13.67
N ALA A 498 -21.54 3.40 12.68
CA ALA A 498 -22.31 4.63 12.87
C ALA A 498 -23.57 4.43 13.72
N ASP A 499 -24.38 3.43 13.40
CA ASP A 499 -25.66 3.24 14.07
C ASP A 499 -25.48 2.72 15.50
N ALA A 500 -24.52 1.81 15.73
CA ALA A 500 -24.13 1.43 17.09
C ALA A 500 -23.72 2.63 17.96
N LEU A 501 -23.01 3.63 17.40
CA LEU A 501 -22.63 4.84 18.15
C LEU A 501 -23.87 5.64 18.58
N ASN A 502 -24.82 5.81 17.65
CA ASN A 502 -26.06 6.54 17.89
C ASN A 502 -26.96 5.79 18.87
N THR A 503 -27.10 4.47 18.72
CA THR A 503 -27.86 3.60 19.61
C THR A 503 -27.24 3.56 20.99
N ALA A 504 -25.91 3.50 21.12
CA ALA A 504 -25.22 3.59 22.40
C ALA A 504 -25.44 4.94 23.08
N HIS A 505 -25.43 6.04 22.32
CA HIS A 505 -25.72 7.38 22.83
C HIS A 505 -27.14 7.46 23.40
N TRP A 506 -28.13 7.00 22.62
CA TRP A 506 -29.52 6.95 23.03
C TRP A 506 -29.71 6.07 24.28
N LEU A 507 -29.21 4.82 24.24
CA LEU A 507 -29.35 3.87 25.34
C LEU A 507 -28.72 4.40 26.62
N CYS A 508 -27.50 4.94 26.54
CA CYS A 508 -26.82 5.52 27.70
C CYS A 508 -27.59 6.70 28.31
N THR A 509 -28.25 7.51 27.47
CA THR A 509 -29.08 8.65 27.90
C THR A 509 -30.36 8.18 28.59
N GLU A 510 -31.07 7.21 28.00
CA GLU A 510 -32.28 6.66 28.60
C GLU A 510 -31.98 5.89 29.89
N MET A 511 -30.89 5.12 29.95
CA MET A 511 -30.44 4.47 31.19
C MET A 511 -30.18 5.49 32.31
N LEU A 512 -29.52 6.62 32.01
CA LEU A 512 -29.30 7.70 32.99
C LEU A 512 -30.62 8.34 33.46
N LYS A 513 -31.50 8.67 32.52
CA LYS A 513 -32.80 9.31 32.79
C LYS A 513 -33.70 8.42 33.65
N HIS A 514 -33.73 7.12 33.36
CA HIS A 514 -34.54 6.15 34.09
C HIS A 514 -33.80 5.48 35.26
N ARG A 515 -32.57 5.91 35.57
CA ARG A 515 -31.74 5.43 36.69
C ARG A 515 -31.40 3.93 36.61
N PHE A 516 -31.26 3.38 35.41
CA PHE A 516 -30.75 2.03 35.20
C PHE A 516 -29.22 2.02 35.19
N GLY A 517 -28.60 1.16 36.00
CA GLY A 517 -27.14 1.02 36.09
C GLY A 517 -26.43 2.09 36.94
N LYS A 518 -25.10 2.08 36.92
CA LYS A 518 -24.27 2.98 37.75
C LYS A 518 -24.07 4.34 37.05
N PRO A 519 -24.56 5.48 37.60
CA PRO A 519 -24.52 6.77 36.92
C PRO A 519 -23.11 7.26 36.57
N ALA A 520 -22.12 6.98 37.42
CA ALA A 520 -20.72 7.38 37.17
C ALA A 520 -20.13 6.67 35.93
N LYS A 521 -20.45 5.38 35.74
CA LYS A 521 -19.98 4.61 34.58
C LYS A 521 -20.64 5.13 33.29
N LEU A 522 -21.95 5.36 33.33
CA LEU A 522 -22.70 5.88 32.18
C LEU A 522 -22.29 7.30 31.79
N LYS A 523 -21.99 8.19 32.75
CA LYS A 523 -21.45 9.52 32.43
C LYS A 523 -20.09 9.46 31.75
N ARG A 524 -19.23 8.52 32.15
CA ARG A 524 -17.93 8.29 31.50
C ARG A 524 -18.13 7.74 30.08
N GLU A 525 -19.01 6.76 29.93
CA GLU A 525 -19.40 6.20 28.63
C GLU A 525 -19.90 7.28 27.68
N LEU A 526 -20.81 8.15 28.15
CA LEU A 526 -21.36 9.24 27.36
C LEU A 526 -20.28 10.24 26.90
N LYS A 527 -19.28 10.50 27.75
CA LYS A 527 -18.13 11.34 27.40
C LYS A 527 -17.29 10.71 26.28
N ASP A 528 -17.03 9.41 26.36
CA ASP A 528 -16.29 8.67 25.33
C ASP A 528 -17.06 8.68 24.00
N ILE A 529 -18.38 8.45 24.05
CA ILE A 529 -19.29 8.51 22.89
C ILE A 529 -19.27 9.90 22.25
N GLN A 530 -19.40 10.97 23.05
CA GLN A 530 -19.34 12.35 22.55
C GLN A 530 -18.01 12.66 21.87
N PHE A 531 -16.90 12.21 22.46
CA PHE A 531 -15.57 12.35 21.84
C PHE A 531 -15.49 11.61 20.50
N ALA A 532 -16.00 10.38 20.42
CA ALA A 532 -16.05 9.61 19.19
C ALA A 532 -16.89 10.29 18.09
N ILE A 533 -18.06 10.84 18.45
CA ILE A 533 -18.91 11.63 17.55
C ILE A 533 -18.14 12.84 17.01
N SER A 534 -17.51 13.65 17.88
CA SER A 534 -16.74 14.82 17.46
C SER A 534 -15.56 14.45 16.55
N LYS A 535 -14.84 13.37 16.88
CA LYS A 535 -13.72 12.87 16.07
C LYS A 535 -14.20 12.45 14.67
N ARG A 536 -15.30 11.69 14.59
CA ARG A 536 -15.90 11.24 13.34
C ARG A 536 -16.31 12.44 12.47
N THR A 537 -17.04 13.40 13.04
CA THR A 537 -17.46 14.62 12.31
C THR A 537 -16.26 15.34 11.69
N ARG A 538 -15.20 15.58 12.48
CA ARG A 538 -13.98 16.23 11.99
C ARG A 538 -13.32 15.49 10.82
N LEU A 539 -13.25 14.16 10.90
CA LEU A 539 -12.64 13.33 9.86
C LEU A 539 -13.48 13.28 8.58
N THR A 540 -14.81 13.19 8.72
CA THR A 540 -15.74 13.28 7.58
C THR A 540 -15.57 14.61 6.86
N GLU A 541 -15.56 15.73 7.60
CA GLU A 541 -15.33 17.07 7.02
C GLU A 541 -13.98 17.21 6.32
N GLN A 542 -12.93 16.55 6.83
CA GLN A 542 -11.62 16.54 6.18
C GLN A 542 -11.65 15.71 4.88
N LEU A 543 -12.31 14.55 4.88
CA LEU A 543 -12.44 13.71 3.70
C LEU A 543 -13.25 14.42 2.61
N ASP A 544 -14.34 15.08 2.97
CA ASP A 544 -15.18 15.82 2.02
C ASP A 544 -14.42 17.01 1.42
N ARG A 545 -13.59 17.73 2.20
CA ARG A 545 -12.62 18.74 1.71
C ARG A 545 -11.71 18.20 0.63
N GLU A 546 -11.13 17.05 0.89
CA GLU A 546 -10.16 16.45 -0.03
C GLU A 546 -10.81 15.86 -1.26
N LYS A 547 -11.99 15.25 -1.16
CA LYS A 547 -12.78 14.81 -2.32
C LYS A 547 -13.17 16.00 -3.21
N ALA A 548 -13.65 17.09 -2.61
CA ALA A 548 -13.97 18.31 -3.32
C ALA A 548 -12.75 18.89 -4.07
N LYS A 549 -11.56 18.80 -3.45
CA LYS A 549 -10.28 19.25 -4.04
C LYS A 549 -9.79 18.33 -5.16
N ASN A 550 -9.84 17.01 -4.96
CA ASN A 550 -9.18 16.03 -5.82
C ASN A 550 -10.03 15.57 -7.01
N ALA A 551 -11.36 15.60 -6.89
CA ALA A 551 -12.25 15.07 -7.93
C ALA A 551 -12.97 16.17 -8.72
N GLY A 552 -12.97 17.41 -8.22
CA GLY A 552 -14.01 18.34 -8.66
C GLY A 552 -15.42 17.73 -8.51
N ASP A 553 -15.61 16.76 -7.60
CA ASP A 553 -16.89 16.09 -7.40
C ASP A 553 -17.88 17.10 -6.82
N ALA A 554 -18.95 17.34 -7.57
CA ALA A 554 -19.92 18.36 -7.24
C ALA A 554 -20.77 17.99 -6.01
N GLU A 555 -21.04 16.71 -5.79
CA GLU A 555 -21.79 16.21 -4.62
C GLU A 555 -20.93 16.28 -3.37
N ALA A 556 -19.66 15.89 -3.45
CA ALA A 556 -18.72 16.03 -2.32
C ALA A 556 -18.52 17.49 -1.92
N ALA A 557 -18.38 18.39 -2.90
CA ALA A 557 -18.33 19.82 -2.67
C ALA A 557 -19.65 20.35 -2.07
N PHE A 558 -20.80 19.82 -2.49
CA PHE A 558 -22.09 20.19 -1.90
C PHE A 558 -22.20 19.78 -0.41
N GLN A 559 -21.88 18.54 -0.07
CA GLN A 559 -21.94 18.06 1.32
C GLN A 559 -20.97 18.81 2.23
N LEU A 560 -19.76 19.12 1.74
CA LEU A 560 -18.81 19.97 2.44
C LEU A 560 -19.34 21.40 2.64
N GLY A 561 -19.99 21.98 1.64
CA GLY A 561 -20.64 23.28 1.77
C GLY A 561 -21.63 23.29 2.94
N LYS A 562 -22.44 22.24 3.08
CA LYS A 562 -23.41 22.11 4.18
C LYS A 562 -22.73 21.97 5.55
N SER A 563 -21.63 21.23 5.66
CA SER A 563 -20.92 21.11 6.94
C SER A 563 -20.26 22.42 7.35
N LEU A 564 -19.64 23.14 6.41
CA LEU A 564 -19.05 24.46 6.64
C LEU A 564 -20.10 25.51 7.07
N ILE A 565 -21.31 25.46 6.50
CA ILE A 565 -22.43 26.31 6.95
C ILE A 565 -22.78 26.01 8.41
N LYS A 566 -22.90 24.73 8.80
CA LYS A 566 -23.17 24.33 10.19
C LYS A 566 -22.07 24.77 11.15
N ALA A 567 -20.82 24.80 10.68
CA ALA A 567 -19.67 25.28 11.44
C ALA A 567 -19.52 26.81 11.48
N GLY A 568 -20.43 27.57 10.84
CA GLY A 568 -20.36 29.03 10.73
C GLY A 568 -19.25 29.55 9.81
N GLN A 569 -18.63 28.68 9.01
CA GLN A 569 -17.53 29.00 8.10
C GLN A 569 -18.06 29.44 6.73
N TYR A 570 -18.90 30.49 6.72
CA TYR A 570 -19.71 30.88 5.56
C TYR A 570 -18.90 31.26 4.31
N VAL A 571 -17.75 31.92 4.46
CA VAL A 571 -16.89 32.29 3.32
C VAL A 571 -16.28 31.05 2.64
N GLN A 572 -15.85 30.07 3.43
CA GLN A 572 -15.33 28.81 2.90
C GLN A 572 -16.45 27.97 2.29
N ALA A 573 -17.62 27.92 2.93
CA ALA A 573 -18.80 27.27 2.39
C ALA A 573 -19.17 27.80 1.00
N MET A 574 -19.15 29.13 0.83
CA MET A 574 -19.45 29.77 -0.47
C MET A 574 -18.45 29.36 -1.56
N SER A 575 -17.15 29.36 -1.25
CA SER A 575 -16.10 28.96 -2.20
C SER A 575 -16.26 27.51 -2.67
N VAL A 576 -16.63 26.60 -1.76
CA VAL A 576 -16.84 25.20 -2.10
C VAL A 576 -18.14 25.01 -2.89
N LEU A 577 -19.24 25.64 -2.46
CA LEU A 577 -20.53 25.54 -3.16
C LEU A 577 -20.45 26.09 -4.59
N ARG A 578 -19.63 27.11 -4.85
CA ARG A 578 -19.34 27.62 -6.20
C ARG A 578 -18.66 26.57 -7.09
N SER A 579 -17.75 25.78 -6.53
CA SER A 579 -17.11 24.66 -7.24
C SER A 579 -18.10 23.53 -7.56
N ALA A 580 -19.11 23.32 -6.71
CA ALA A 580 -20.17 22.36 -6.95
C ALA A 580 -21.16 22.84 -8.02
N TRP A 581 -21.70 24.07 -7.89
CA TRP A 581 -22.68 24.55 -8.87
C TRP A 581 -22.07 24.76 -10.24
N SER A 582 -20.77 25.08 -10.35
CA SER A 582 -20.12 25.34 -11.65
C SER A 582 -20.09 24.07 -12.51
N LYS A 583 -20.42 22.92 -11.91
CA LYS A 583 -20.62 21.62 -12.54
C LYS A 583 -22.09 21.19 -12.55
N ASN A 584 -23.02 22.16 -12.54
CA ASN A 584 -24.47 21.98 -12.60
C ASN A 584 -25.12 21.24 -11.42
N HIS A 585 -24.51 21.27 -10.22
CA HIS A 585 -25.17 20.74 -9.03
C HIS A 585 -26.27 21.67 -8.51
N VAL A 586 -27.53 21.32 -8.75
CA VAL A 586 -28.71 22.16 -8.48
C VAL A 586 -28.84 22.48 -6.99
N ASP A 587 -28.69 21.50 -6.10
CA ASP A 587 -28.85 21.76 -4.66
C ASP A 587 -27.75 22.67 -4.07
N ALA A 588 -26.54 22.63 -4.64
CA ALA A 588 -25.46 23.52 -4.26
C ALA A 588 -25.75 24.96 -4.69
N LEU A 589 -26.32 25.13 -5.89
CA LEU A 589 -26.74 26.43 -6.41
C LEU A 589 -27.82 27.07 -5.51
N ASN A 590 -28.85 26.29 -5.15
CA ASN A 590 -29.93 26.73 -4.25
C ASN A 590 -29.40 27.06 -2.84
N THR A 591 -28.55 26.19 -2.30
CA THR A 591 -27.96 26.38 -0.96
C THR A 591 -27.04 27.60 -0.90
N ALA A 592 -26.29 27.86 -1.96
CA ALA A 592 -25.43 29.03 -2.03
C ALA A 592 -26.22 30.33 -2.23
N GLN A 593 -27.36 30.28 -2.94
CA GLN A 593 -28.27 31.43 -3.04
C GLN A 593 -28.77 31.84 -1.65
N TRP A 594 -29.24 30.88 -0.87
CA TRP A 594 -29.67 31.10 0.52
C TRP A 594 -28.51 31.64 1.38
N LEU A 595 -27.32 31.06 1.25
CA LEU A 595 -26.15 31.48 2.02
C LEU A 595 -25.73 32.93 1.70
N CYS A 596 -25.76 33.37 0.44
CA CYS A 596 -25.51 34.76 0.06
C CYS A 596 -26.49 35.73 0.74
N MET A 597 -27.77 35.36 0.85
CA MET A 597 -28.78 36.19 1.53
C MET A 597 -28.50 36.30 3.03
N GLU A 598 -28.17 35.20 3.69
CA GLU A 598 -27.81 35.21 5.12
C GLU A 598 -26.50 35.96 5.39
N MET A 599 -25.49 35.80 4.54
CA MET A 599 -24.23 36.56 4.65
C MET A 599 -24.46 38.07 4.52
N LEU A 600 -25.32 38.53 3.60
CA LEU A 600 -25.67 39.95 3.46
C LEU A 600 -26.46 40.47 4.66
N LYS A 601 -27.42 39.69 5.17
CA LYS A 601 -28.25 40.03 6.32
C LYS A 601 -27.43 40.18 7.60
N HIS A 602 -26.42 39.34 7.78
CA HIS A 602 -25.58 39.31 8.97
C HIS A 602 -24.23 40.05 8.82
N GLY A 603 -23.99 40.73 7.69
CA GLY A 603 -22.78 41.51 7.46
C GLY A 603 -21.50 40.66 7.38
N ILE A 604 -21.59 39.44 6.86
CA ILE A 604 -20.50 38.47 6.81
C ILE A 604 -19.81 38.52 5.43
N GLY A 605 -18.51 38.86 5.42
CA GLY A 605 -17.73 39.04 4.19
C GLY A 605 -17.88 40.44 3.58
N LYS A 606 -17.20 40.69 2.45
CA LYS A 606 -17.28 41.98 1.74
C LYS A 606 -18.59 42.05 0.96
N SER A 607 -19.48 42.97 1.31
CA SER A 607 -20.83 43.10 0.73
C SER A 607 -20.87 43.17 -0.79
N GLU A 608 -19.87 43.81 -1.41
CA GLU A 608 -19.75 43.90 -2.87
C GLU A 608 -19.46 42.54 -3.51
N THR A 609 -18.55 41.76 -2.92
CA THR A 609 -18.21 40.39 -3.36
C THR A 609 -19.41 39.46 -3.22
N VAL A 610 -20.13 39.51 -2.09
CA VAL A 610 -21.30 38.64 -1.86
C VAL A 610 -22.46 39.00 -2.80
N ARG A 611 -22.65 40.29 -3.12
CA ARG A 611 -23.63 40.72 -4.14
C ARG A 611 -23.27 40.27 -5.55
N GLN A 612 -21.97 40.21 -5.88
CA GLN A 612 -21.52 39.69 -7.16
C GLN A 612 -21.78 38.18 -7.28
N GLU A 613 -21.46 37.41 -6.24
CA GLU A 613 -21.80 35.97 -6.18
C GLU A 613 -23.29 35.72 -6.38
N LEU A 614 -24.15 36.51 -5.70
CA LEU A 614 -25.61 36.39 -5.84
C LEU A 614 -26.10 36.66 -7.26
N LYS A 615 -25.48 37.60 -7.99
CA LYS A 615 -25.79 37.85 -9.41
C LYS A 615 -25.37 36.68 -10.30
N ASP A 616 -24.19 36.10 -10.05
CA ASP A 616 -23.70 34.95 -10.78
C ASP A 616 -24.63 33.73 -10.60
N ILE A 617 -25.15 33.53 -9.38
CA ILE A 617 -26.14 32.50 -9.04
C ILE A 617 -27.45 32.71 -9.81
N GLN A 618 -27.99 33.93 -9.77
CA GLN A 618 -29.22 34.27 -10.46
C GLN A 618 -29.08 34.07 -11.98
N SER A 619 -27.93 34.39 -12.54
CA SER A 619 -27.61 34.13 -13.95
C SER A 619 -27.57 32.62 -14.25
N ALA A 620 -26.97 31.82 -13.38
CA ALA A 620 -26.93 30.37 -13.52
C ALA A 620 -28.32 29.70 -13.38
N LEU A 621 -29.17 30.18 -12.48
CA LEU A 621 -30.56 29.73 -12.32
C LEU A 621 -31.43 30.05 -13.55
N ASN A 622 -31.11 31.13 -14.26
CA ASN A 622 -31.83 31.57 -15.46
C ASN A 622 -31.35 30.90 -16.76
N LYS A 623 -30.30 30.06 -16.71
CA LYS A 623 -29.89 29.25 -17.87
C LYS A 623 -30.85 28.05 -17.99
N PRO A 624 -31.41 27.77 -19.19
CA PRO A 624 -32.22 26.57 -19.38
C PRO A 624 -31.35 25.34 -19.12
N THR A 625 -31.72 24.56 -18.11
CA THR A 625 -31.11 23.27 -17.78
C THR A 625 -31.28 22.35 -18.99
N ARG A 626 -30.20 22.07 -19.73
CA ARG A 626 -30.15 20.90 -20.62
C ARG A 626 -30.07 19.65 -19.73
N LEU A 627 -31.21 19.26 -19.15
CA LEU A 627 -31.48 17.97 -18.51
C LEU A 627 -32.99 17.85 -18.26
N ALA A 628 -33.78 18.11 -19.30
CA ALA A 628 -35.17 17.69 -19.39
C ALA A 628 -35.35 17.05 -20.77
N SER A 629 -34.82 15.84 -20.93
CA SER A 629 -35.15 14.90 -22.01
C SER A 629 -34.41 13.58 -21.79
N GLN A 630 -34.78 12.84 -20.75
CA GLN A 630 -34.69 11.37 -20.74
C GLN A 630 -35.52 10.69 -19.63
N SER A 631 -36.59 11.34 -19.13
CA SER A 631 -37.53 10.72 -18.19
C SER A 631 -39.00 10.80 -18.62
N GLU A 632 -39.28 11.16 -19.88
CA GLU A 632 -40.64 11.13 -20.43
C GLU A 632 -40.63 10.47 -21.81
N LEU A 633 -40.32 9.17 -21.79
CA LEU A 633 -40.79 8.19 -22.76
C LEU A 633 -41.08 6.94 -21.92
N ASN A 634 -42.18 7.01 -21.19
CA ASN A 634 -42.92 5.87 -20.62
C ASN A 634 -44.29 6.41 -20.19
N CYS A 635 -45.17 6.56 -21.19
CA CYS A 635 -46.60 6.40 -21.05
C CYS A 635 -47.01 5.39 -22.13
N GLU A 636 -47.81 4.41 -21.70
CA GLU A 636 -48.24 3.15 -22.35
C GLU A 636 -47.23 1.99 -22.35
#